data_AF-A0A2U3E1L2-F1
#
_entry.id   AF-A0A2U3E1L2-F1
#
_cell.length_a   1.000
_cell.length_b   1.000
_cell.length_c   1.000
_cell.angle_alpha   90.00
_cell.angle_beta   90.00
_cell.angle_gamma   90.00
#
_symmetry.space_group_name_H-M   'P 1'
#
loop_
_entity.id
_entity.type
_entity.pdbx_description
1 polymer ?
#
loop_
_entity_poly.entity_id
_entity_poly.type
_entity_poly.pdbx_seq_one_letter_code
_entity_poly.pdbx_strand_id
1 'polypeptide(L)'
;MTTVPRDAEEEHKIFDVRKGREGELAKVRRTLSRRDEGALLRMNCAHLDHEIRVTCEDGVLLQGAHASVVSHEDIELSDAGQQPLGSSQLTCVAYARSEIQIRGRASKHVVSGGDHQAALIREQKPVRRWRGLVGQRLAFKLHRRRETKVHIMMADVSDRGTDFMKLINAAMKPDVGLPPEDEVLASPGPTSGCRRMQPGMAGTCDHEAGQLLTMKSENMSYPAIAMEAGIRDMLWRLMVYVVKMRLVLLVFVQAAFILATVAGATRPSGADLRSQRCNAQFLKCKLPKGVTLERVDSLPAGSTYGEGAANLAYPTNPTNLPGSCALTFKVVSSPTSSYRVGVFLPDNWNERFLAVGNGGFGGGINWMDMAAGAHYGFATASTDTGHSSTTTDLAWGLNAPEKRIDWGWRSIHGAVQHGKAITKAYYARPIKYSYFSGCSTGGRQGLKEVQISPDSFDGALIGAAAWETDHLNNYVTQLGIFDLPTDSPGFINYMQFPVIGQEVIRQCDKADGVLDGIVSAPQLCNFDFGKLRCGAGSALSPSACFSNTQIETVKKIYGDWLSRTGEFLYTGMTLSSEFQWYTVLGGTAPTPFGVGYQRYFLYNDPDWPWQSFNDSAVQFAEKHDVSRATAAQYDISAFKKRGGKVLMYHGVADGLVPTKGSELYYNRTLQAMGPGIGDFFRLFLVPGMLHCLGTVVNAPWYFAAWSQASVLGTDAWSVPGFKDARHDALLALMDWTEKGRAPEEIVATTWTSPYVPSSGVLQQRPLCPYPKMAKWNGVGDVKVAANWRCK
;
A
#
# COMPACT_ATOMS: atom_id res chain seq x y z
N MET A 1 33.44 33.99 42.96
CA MET A 1 33.57 33.24 44.23
C MET A 1 32.79 31.94 44.05
N THR A 2 33.33 30.72 44.20
CA THR A 2 34.72 30.32 44.53
C THR A 2 34.96 28.83 44.16
N THR A 3 35.97 28.56 43.32
CA THR A 3 36.95 27.44 43.32
C THR A 3 36.61 26.02 43.89
N VAL A 4 36.53 25.01 43.00
CA VAL A 4 37.50 23.88 42.75
C VAL A 4 38.35 23.40 43.97
N PRO A 5 38.38 22.08 44.34
CA PRO A 5 39.11 20.97 43.65
C PRO A 5 38.33 19.62 43.55
N ARG A 6 38.75 18.48 42.94
CA ARG A 6 40.00 17.88 42.37
C ARG A 6 40.84 16.90 43.24
N ASP A 7 41.13 15.73 42.64
CA ASP A 7 42.21 14.73 42.90
C ASP A 7 42.16 14.00 44.29
N ALA A 8 42.81 12.84 44.56
CA ALA A 8 43.81 12.06 43.79
C ALA A 8 43.52 10.51 43.76
N GLU A 9 44.55 9.63 43.80
CA GLU A 9 44.56 8.36 43.03
C GLU A 9 45.48 7.24 43.62
N GLU A 10 45.02 5.96 43.72
CA GLU A 10 45.78 4.74 44.13
C GLU A 10 45.10 3.45 43.56
N GLU A 11 45.76 2.31 43.25
CA GLU A 11 47.18 2.08 42.87
C GLU A 11 47.34 0.82 41.97
N HIS A 12 48.58 0.57 41.47
CA HIS A 12 48.95 -0.31 40.36
C HIS A 12 49.41 -1.76 40.72
N LYS A 13 49.27 -2.69 39.75
CA LYS A 13 50.29 -3.62 39.14
C LYS A 13 49.56 -4.73 38.34
N ILE A 14 49.76 -5.00 37.03
CA ILE A 14 50.92 -5.14 36.12
C ILE A 14 51.69 -6.48 36.26
N PHE A 15 51.63 -7.32 35.21
CA PHE A 15 52.73 -8.14 34.68
C PHE A 15 52.51 -8.44 33.18
N ASP A 16 53.58 -8.48 32.37
CA ASP A 16 53.60 -8.71 30.90
C ASP A 16 54.65 -9.79 30.55
N VAL A 17 54.28 -10.80 29.74
CA VAL A 17 55.23 -11.55 28.88
C VAL A 17 54.61 -11.91 27.51
N ARG A 18 54.57 -10.92 26.62
CA ARG A 18 54.95 -10.95 25.18
C ARG A 18 55.06 -12.28 24.39
N LYS A 19 54.62 -12.14 23.11
CA LYS A 19 55.10 -12.76 21.85
C LYS A 19 54.77 -14.23 21.52
N GLY A 20 54.01 -14.43 20.43
CA GLY A 20 53.95 -15.69 19.70
C GLY A 20 53.12 -15.67 18.41
N ARG A 21 53.77 -15.47 17.25
CA ARG A 21 53.26 -15.74 15.88
C ARG A 21 51.93 -15.08 15.45
N GLU A 22 52.00 -13.80 15.07
CA GLU A 22 51.48 -13.46 13.73
C GLU A 22 52.45 -14.07 12.70
N GLY A 23 51.98 -14.75 11.65
CA GLY A 23 52.93 -15.39 10.74
C GLY A 23 52.42 -16.27 9.59
N GLU A 24 51.13 -16.65 9.50
CA GLU A 24 50.67 -17.42 8.33
C GLU A 24 49.15 -17.32 8.08
N LEU A 25 48.71 -16.37 7.24
CA LEU A 25 47.37 -16.41 6.58
C LEU A 25 47.24 -15.42 5.39
N ALA A 26 48.32 -15.25 4.61
CA ALA A 26 48.42 -14.19 3.59
C ALA A 26 48.75 -14.71 2.16
N LYS A 27 48.12 -15.82 1.69
CA LYS A 27 48.46 -16.38 0.37
C LYS A 27 47.43 -17.19 -0.44
N VAL A 28 46.13 -16.89 -0.38
CA VAL A 28 45.20 -17.23 -1.49
C VAL A 28 44.29 -16.04 -1.82
N ARG A 29 44.57 -15.35 -2.93
CA ARG A 29 43.68 -14.32 -3.50
C ARG A 29 43.72 -14.38 -5.03
N ARG A 30 42.94 -15.29 -5.62
CA ARG A 30 42.72 -15.38 -7.07
C ARG A 30 41.25 -15.58 -7.41
N THR A 31 40.68 -14.55 -8.04
CA THR A 31 39.70 -14.65 -9.13
C THR A 31 38.48 -15.56 -8.93
N LEU A 32 37.46 -15.05 -8.23
CA LEU A 32 36.06 -15.37 -8.56
C LEU A 32 35.50 -14.27 -9.47
N SER A 33 34.71 -14.66 -10.48
CA SER A 33 34.20 -13.75 -11.50
C SER A 33 32.73 -13.38 -11.26
N ARG A 34 32.25 -12.27 -11.86
CA ARG A 34 30.83 -11.86 -11.80
C ARG A 34 29.90 -12.74 -12.66
N ARG A 35 30.12 -14.06 -12.71
CA ARG A 35 29.22 -15.04 -13.36
C ARG A 35 28.64 -16.08 -12.38
N ASP A 36 29.32 -16.33 -11.26
CA ASP A 36 29.07 -17.55 -10.47
C ASP A 36 27.95 -17.40 -9.43
N GLU A 37 27.62 -16.17 -9.00
CA GLU A 37 26.39 -15.87 -8.24
C GLU A 37 25.11 -16.24 -9.00
N GLY A 38 25.16 -16.19 -10.34
CA GLY A 38 24.06 -16.63 -11.21
C GLY A 38 23.95 -18.15 -11.40
N ALA A 39 24.95 -18.91 -10.97
CA ALA A 39 24.99 -20.37 -11.05
C ALA A 39 24.51 -21.03 -9.74
N LEU A 40 24.96 -20.53 -8.58
CA LEU A 40 24.54 -21.03 -7.26
C LEU A 40 23.02 -20.93 -7.04
N LEU A 41 22.35 -19.96 -7.66
CA LEU A 41 20.89 -19.82 -7.65
C LEU A 41 20.11 -20.80 -8.56
N ARG A 42 20.81 -21.68 -9.31
CA ARG A 42 20.18 -22.63 -10.25
C ARG A 42 20.13 -24.09 -9.78
N MET A 43 20.90 -24.50 -8.77
CA MET A 43 21.00 -25.92 -8.40
C MET A 43 20.06 -26.36 -7.25
N ASN A 44 19.57 -25.43 -6.42
CA ASN A 44 18.77 -25.76 -5.22
C ASN A 44 17.25 -25.92 -5.44
N CYS A 45 16.78 -26.25 -6.65
CA CYS A 45 15.35 -26.51 -6.92
C CYS A 45 15.07 -27.82 -7.69
N ALA A 46 16.09 -28.69 -7.84
CA ALA A 46 15.93 -30.06 -8.32
C ALA A 46 16.27 -31.02 -7.16
N HIS A 47 15.47 -32.07 -6.99
CA HIS A 47 15.50 -33.03 -5.87
C HIS A 47 15.22 -32.44 -4.48
N LEU A 48 14.01 -32.65 -3.99
CA LEU A 48 13.71 -32.78 -2.56
C LEU A 48 12.38 -33.53 -2.38
N ASP A 49 12.42 -34.85 -2.57
CA ASP A 49 11.39 -35.79 -2.12
C ASP A 49 12.08 -37.15 -1.88
N HIS A 50 12.50 -37.38 -0.64
CA HIS A 50 13.07 -38.65 -0.18
C HIS A 50 12.42 -39.00 1.17
N GLU A 51 11.38 -39.83 1.11
CA GLU A 51 10.72 -40.35 2.31
C GLU A 51 11.59 -41.47 2.93
N ILE A 52 12.42 -41.11 3.91
CA ILE A 52 13.21 -42.08 4.68
C ILE A 52 12.28 -42.81 5.65
N ARG A 53 11.94 -44.06 5.35
CA ARG A 53 11.27 -44.97 6.29
C ARG A 53 12.29 -45.88 6.96
N VAL A 54 12.32 -45.86 8.29
CA VAL A 54 13.04 -46.82 9.11
C VAL A 54 12.03 -47.83 9.64
N THR A 55 12.29 -49.12 9.42
CA THR A 55 11.51 -50.23 9.99
C THR A 55 12.45 -51.17 10.73
N CYS A 56 12.30 -51.23 12.05
CA CYS A 56 12.88 -52.31 12.85
C CYS A 56 11.94 -53.53 12.80
N GLU A 57 12.50 -54.73 12.94
CA GLU A 57 11.70 -55.90 13.32
C GLU A 57 11.12 -55.68 14.74
N ASP A 58 10.01 -56.35 15.04
CA ASP A 58 9.22 -56.21 16.29
C ASP A 58 8.59 -54.82 16.59
N GLY A 59 8.21 -54.08 15.54
CA GLY A 59 6.88 -53.44 15.47
C GLY A 59 6.54 -52.26 16.41
N VAL A 60 7.46 -51.76 17.23
CA VAL A 60 7.22 -50.62 18.14
C VAL A 60 7.73 -49.30 17.54
N LEU A 61 6.82 -48.33 17.41
CA LEU A 61 7.14 -46.95 17.00
C LEU A 61 7.63 -46.12 18.18
N LEU A 62 8.92 -45.74 18.18
CA LEU A 62 9.45 -44.70 19.06
C LEU A 62 9.06 -43.31 18.54
N GLN A 63 8.19 -42.61 19.25
CA GLN A 63 7.97 -41.17 19.05
C GLN A 63 9.06 -40.37 19.77
N GLY A 64 9.69 -39.40 19.09
CA GLY A 64 10.46 -38.33 19.76
C GLY A 64 11.90 -38.11 19.31
N ALA A 65 12.49 -38.94 18.45
CA ALA A 65 13.87 -38.75 17.99
C ALA A 65 14.01 -37.64 16.93
N HIS A 66 14.96 -36.72 17.12
CA HIS A 66 15.39 -35.75 16.11
C HIS A 66 16.74 -36.17 15.51
N ALA A 67 16.79 -36.35 14.19
CA ALA A 67 18.04 -36.56 13.45
C ALA A 67 18.49 -35.26 12.76
N SER A 68 19.80 -34.98 12.77
CA SER A 68 20.41 -33.83 12.09
C SER A 68 21.53 -34.29 11.16
N VAL A 69 21.46 -33.90 9.88
CA VAL A 69 22.49 -34.23 8.88
C VAL A 69 23.58 -33.15 8.92
N VAL A 70 24.82 -33.55 9.20
CA VAL A 70 25.98 -32.64 9.33
C VAL A 70 26.91 -32.71 8.12
N SER A 71 27.07 -33.89 7.49
CA SER A 71 27.82 -34.08 6.25
C SER A 71 27.10 -35.09 5.34
N HIS A 72 27.74 -35.55 4.25
CA HIS A 72 27.13 -36.49 3.30
C HIS A 72 27.25 -37.97 3.72
N GLU A 73 28.02 -38.30 4.76
CA GLU A 73 28.28 -39.69 5.17
C GLU A 73 28.04 -39.99 6.67
N ASP A 74 27.77 -38.98 7.52
CA ASP A 74 27.58 -39.14 8.98
C ASP A 74 26.20 -38.69 9.49
N ILE A 75 25.66 -39.44 10.47
CA ILE A 75 24.45 -39.10 11.25
C ILE A 75 24.74 -39.38 12.74
N GLU A 76 24.65 -38.34 13.58
CA GLU A 76 24.67 -38.49 15.04
C GLU A 76 23.25 -38.43 15.64
N LEU A 77 23.09 -39.06 16.80
CA LEU A 77 21.88 -39.01 17.63
C LEU A 77 22.26 -38.48 19.02
N SER A 78 21.63 -37.37 19.44
CA SER A 78 21.86 -36.75 20.75
C SER A 78 20.61 -36.82 21.62
N ASP A 79 20.72 -37.42 22.82
CA ASP A 79 19.59 -37.66 23.72
C ASP A 79 19.40 -36.53 24.76
N ALA A 80 18.16 -36.32 25.20
CA ALA A 80 17.71 -35.19 26.02
C ALA A 80 17.59 -35.50 27.52
N GLY A 81 18.46 -36.36 28.04
CA GLY A 81 18.92 -36.37 29.43
C GLY A 81 17.93 -36.81 30.53
N GLN A 82 17.96 -38.10 30.88
CA GLN A 82 17.96 -38.54 32.29
C GLN A 82 18.69 -39.89 32.45
N GLN A 83 18.75 -40.44 33.68
CA GLN A 83 19.74 -41.46 34.08
C GLN A 83 19.45 -42.91 33.61
N PRO A 84 20.47 -43.81 33.62
CA PRO A 84 20.56 -44.90 32.63
C PRO A 84 19.89 -46.22 33.03
N LEU A 85 19.58 -47.04 32.02
CA LEU A 85 19.15 -48.44 32.16
C LEU A 85 19.84 -49.36 31.15
N GLY A 86 20.18 -50.57 31.61
CA GLY A 86 20.22 -51.84 30.86
C GLY A 86 20.90 -51.90 29.48
N SER A 87 22.03 -52.59 29.40
CA SER A 87 22.66 -52.95 28.12
C SER A 87 21.85 -53.95 27.29
N SER A 88 21.45 -53.58 26.08
CA SER A 88 21.16 -54.51 24.98
C SER A 88 21.54 -53.86 23.64
N GLN A 89 22.07 -54.64 22.69
CA GLN A 89 22.46 -54.13 21.38
C GLN A 89 21.28 -54.24 20.39
N LEU A 90 20.84 -53.11 19.85
CA LEU A 90 19.95 -53.04 18.69
C LEU A 90 20.78 -52.72 17.45
N THR A 91 20.65 -53.54 16.41
CA THR A 91 21.40 -53.38 15.14
C THR A 91 20.42 -53.00 14.04
N CYS A 92 20.54 -51.77 13.51
CA CYS A 92 19.71 -51.27 12.43
C CYS A 92 20.53 -51.16 11.13
N VAL A 93 19.96 -51.60 10.00
CA VAL A 93 20.60 -51.52 8.68
C VAL A 93 19.73 -50.70 7.74
N ALA A 94 20.29 -49.62 7.18
CA ALA A 94 19.62 -48.78 6.18
C ALA A 94 19.88 -49.31 4.76
N TYR A 95 18.83 -49.33 3.93
CA TYR A 95 18.94 -49.64 2.49
C TYR A 95 18.38 -48.49 1.66
N ALA A 96 19.20 -47.97 0.73
CA ALA A 96 18.74 -47.11 -0.34
C ALA A 96 18.58 -47.93 -1.63
N ARG A 97 17.42 -47.83 -2.30
CA ARG A 97 17.19 -48.39 -3.64
C ARG A 97 16.95 -47.26 -4.64
N SER A 98 17.74 -47.24 -5.71
CA SER A 98 17.59 -46.30 -6.83
C SER A 98 17.06 -47.03 -8.06
N GLU A 99 15.82 -46.73 -8.46
CA GLU A 99 15.29 -47.16 -9.77
C GLU A 99 15.36 -46.00 -10.77
N ILE A 100 16.25 -46.13 -11.76
CA ILE A 100 16.42 -45.16 -12.83
C ILE A 100 15.56 -45.60 -14.03
N GLN A 101 14.38 -45.00 -14.20
CA GLN A 101 13.51 -45.31 -15.35
C GLN A 101 13.69 -44.29 -16.49
N ILE A 102 14.65 -44.56 -17.39
CA ILE A 102 14.79 -43.86 -18.67
C ILE A 102 13.67 -44.34 -19.62
N ARG A 103 12.82 -43.43 -20.12
CA ARG A 103 11.83 -43.73 -21.17
C ARG A 103 12.17 -43.04 -22.49
N GLY A 104 12.86 -43.77 -23.37
CA GLY A 104 12.97 -43.46 -24.79
C GLY A 104 11.70 -43.83 -25.58
N ARG A 105 11.59 -43.38 -26.84
CA ARG A 105 10.47 -43.70 -27.75
C ARG A 105 10.74 -44.96 -28.59
N ALA A 106 9.89 -45.98 -28.45
CA ALA A 106 9.55 -47.06 -29.41
C ALA A 106 8.69 -48.11 -28.67
N SER A 107 7.93 -49.04 -29.27
CA SER A 107 7.20 -49.11 -30.55
C SER A 107 6.16 -50.25 -30.44
N LYS A 108 5.20 -50.32 -31.38
CA LYS A 108 4.09 -51.30 -31.46
C LYS A 108 4.40 -52.74 -30.99
N HIS A 109 3.45 -53.40 -30.30
CA HIS A 109 2.75 -54.61 -30.79
C HIS A 109 1.45 -54.90 -29.99
N VAL A 110 0.80 -56.06 -30.20
CA VAL A 110 -0.66 -56.31 -30.06
C VAL A 110 -0.93 -57.64 -29.30
N VAL A 111 -2.22 -57.97 -29.01
CA VAL A 111 -2.82 -59.29 -28.59
C VAL A 111 -3.01 -59.48 -27.07
N SER A 112 -4.11 -60.04 -26.50
CA SER A 112 -5.57 -60.11 -26.84
C SER A 112 -6.41 -60.77 -25.71
N GLY A 113 -7.70 -60.45 -25.57
CA GLY A 113 -8.73 -61.25 -24.83
C GLY A 113 -8.81 -61.03 -23.31
N GLY A 114 -9.91 -61.36 -22.60
CA GLY A 114 -11.24 -61.88 -23.01
C GLY A 114 -12.23 -61.98 -21.82
N ASP A 115 -13.53 -62.16 -22.09
CA ASP A 115 -14.65 -61.99 -21.13
C ASP A 115 -15.10 -63.25 -20.34
N HIS A 116 -15.73 -63.09 -19.15
CA HIS A 116 -17.14 -63.47 -18.83
C HIS A 116 -17.53 -63.75 -17.34
N GLN A 117 -18.64 -63.12 -16.92
CA GLN A 117 -19.78 -63.56 -16.07
C GLN A 117 -19.67 -64.60 -14.91
N ALA A 118 -19.92 -64.09 -13.69
CA ALA A 118 -21.15 -64.25 -12.86
C ALA A 118 -21.60 -65.55 -12.11
N ALA A 119 -21.94 -65.31 -10.83
CA ALA A 119 -23.12 -65.78 -10.06
C ALA A 119 -23.11 -67.08 -9.20
N LEU A 120 -23.52 -66.91 -7.93
CA LEU A 120 -24.12 -67.92 -7.04
C LEU A 120 -25.05 -67.23 -5.99
N ILE A 121 -25.57 -67.96 -4.98
CA ILE A 121 -26.87 -67.68 -4.32
C ILE A 121 -26.93 -68.14 -2.83
N ARG A 122 -28.07 -67.90 -2.12
CA ARG A 122 -28.55 -68.41 -0.78
C ARG A 122 -28.14 -67.61 0.50
N GLU A 123 -28.96 -67.45 1.58
CA GLU A 123 -30.36 -67.89 1.85
C GLU A 123 -31.13 -67.11 2.99
N GLN A 124 -32.46 -66.94 2.84
CA GLN A 124 -33.56 -66.78 3.86
C GLN A 124 -33.71 -65.58 4.87
N LYS A 125 -34.92 -65.50 5.49
CA LYS A 125 -35.52 -64.53 6.48
C LYS A 125 -36.61 -65.32 7.31
N PRO A 126 -37.70 -64.76 7.92
CA PRO A 126 -38.05 -63.49 8.63
C PRO A 126 -38.79 -63.70 10.01
N VAL A 127 -39.43 -62.65 10.64
CA VAL A 127 -40.86 -62.61 11.18
C VAL A 127 -41.15 -61.84 12.52
N ARG A 128 -42.07 -60.84 12.47
CA ARG A 128 -43.01 -60.20 13.50
C ARG A 128 -42.48 -59.40 14.74
N ARG A 129 -43.29 -58.67 15.56
CA ARG A 129 -44.39 -57.61 15.41
C ARG A 129 -45.08 -57.28 16.79
N TRP A 130 -45.75 -56.10 16.95
CA TRP A 130 -46.69 -55.64 18.06
C TRP A 130 -46.06 -54.92 19.29
N ARG A 131 -46.73 -54.04 20.11
CA ARG A 131 -47.78 -52.96 19.98
C ARG A 131 -48.05 -52.24 21.35
N GLY A 132 -48.56 -50.98 21.36
CA GLY A 132 -49.23 -50.28 22.52
C GLY A 132 -48.45 -49.06 23.10
N LEU A 133 -48.97 -47.86 23.44
CA LEU A 133 -50.17 -47.35 24.20
C LEU A 133 -50.03 -47.53 25.74
N VAL A 134 -50.25 -46.57 26.67
CA VAL A 134 -50.95 -45.24 26.83
C VAL A 134 -50.15 -44.38 27.86
N GLY A 135 -50.24 -43.04 28.10
CA GLY A 135 -50.95 -41.86 27.56
C GLY A 135 -51.02 -40.67 28.59
N GLN A 136 -51.92 -39.67 28.37
CA GLN A 136 -52.12 -38.38 29.11
C GLN A 136 -51.02 -37.30 28.96
N ARG A 137 -51.20 -35.95 28.85
CA ARG A 137 -52.28 -34.91 28.77
C ARG A 137 -52.39 -33.89 29.93
N LEU A 138 -51.98 -32.64 29.69
CA LEU A 138 -52.52 -31.35 30.20
C LEU A 138 -51.80 -30.19 29.46
N ALA A 139 -52.29 -28.96 29.23
CA ALA A 139 -53.64 -28.42 28.97
C ALA A 139 -53.51 -27.07 28.17
N PHE A 140 -54.61 -26.43 27.74
CA PHE A 140 -54.63 -25.41 26.66
C PHE A 140 -55.06 -23.99 27.10
N LYS A 141 -54.51 -22.93 26.45
CA LYS A 141 -55.17 -21.65 26.03
C LYS A 141 -54.15 -20.79 25.22
N LEU A 142 -54.40 -20.33 23.97
CA LEU A 142 -55.38 -19.35 23.43
C LEU A 142 -55.05 -17.88 23.82
N HIS A 143 -55.00 -16.85 22.93
CA HIS A 143 -55.21 -16.77 21.46
C HIS A 143 -54.80 -15.40 20.84
N ARG A 144 -54.98 -15.25 19.50
CA ARG A 144 -54.84 -14.04 18.62
C ARG A 144 -53.39 -13.71 18.19
N ARG A 145 -53.01 -13.57 16.90
CA ARG A 145 -53.57 -12.96 15.65
C ARG A 145 -53.22 -11.47 15.45
N ARG A 146 -52.33 -11.16 14.49
CA ARG A 146 -52.69 -10.67 13.13
C ARG A 146 -51.44 -10.41 12.26
N GLU A 147 -51.40 -11.00 11.07
CA GLU A 147 -50.59 -10.54 9.93
C GLU A 147 -51.53 -10.32 8.74
N THR A 148 -51.37 -9.21 8.00
CA THR A 148 -51.97 -9.04 6.67
C THR A 148 -51.10 -8.14 5.76
N LYS A 149 -50.65 -8.73 4.65
CA LYS A 149 -50.21 -8.21 3.34
C LYS A 149 -50.46 -6.73 2.98
N VAL A 150 -49.61 -6.20 2.09
CA VAL A 150 -49.90 -5.45 0.82
C VAL A 150 -48.57 -4.86 0.30
N HIS A 151 -48.12 -4.98 -0.96
CA HIS A 151 -48.45 -5.90 -2.07
C HIS A 151 -47.25 -5.96 -3.04
N ILE A 152 -47.17 -6.96 -3.94
CA ILE A 152 -46.35 -6.91 -5.19
C ILE A 152 -47.30 -7.17 -6.37
N MET A 153 -47.10 -6.49 -7.50
CA MET A 153 -47.75 -6.83 -8.77
C MET A 153 -46.71 -7.40 -9.74
N MET A 154 -46.99 -8.60 -10.25
CA MET A 154 -46.53 -9.07 -11.54
C MET A 154 -47.77 -9.43 -12.36
N ALA A 155 -47.75 -9.10 -13.64
CA ALA A 155 -48.72 -9.56 -14.63
C ALA A 155 -47.94 -10.32 -15.71
N ASP A 156 -48.55 -11.39 -16.23
CA ASP A 156 -47.90 -12.43 -17.02
C ASP A 156 -48.48 -12.48 -18.45
N VAL A 157 -47.60 -12.62 -19.44
CA VAL A 157 -47.93 -13.01 -20.82
C VAL A 157 -46.72 -13.79 -21.36
N SER A 158 -46.95 -15.01 -21.84
CA SER A 158 -45.90 -15.98 -22.13
C SER A 158 -45.58 -16.19 -23.62
N ASP A 159 -44.51 -16.96 -23.86
CA ASP A 159 -44.28 -17.85 -25.00
C ASP A 159 -44.30 -17.29 -26.44
N ARG A 160 -43.09 -17.07 -26.98
CA ARG A 160 -42.43 -18.11 -27.78
C ARG A 160 -40.93 -17.84 -27.97
N GLY A 161 -40.13 -18.90 -28.06
CA GLY A 161 -38.68 -18.83 -28.23
C GLY A 161 -38.18 -19.56 -29.48
N THR A 162 -36.91 -19.36 -29.83
CA THR A 162 -36.14 -20.01 -30.91
C THR A 162 -36.61 -19.69 -32.36
N ASP A 163 -35.75 -19.66 -33.39
CA ASP A 163 -34.35 -20.09 -33.46
C ASP A 163 -33.47 -19.34 -34.50
N PHE A 164 -32.16 -19.58 -34.38
CA PHE A 164 -31.14 -19.69 -35.43
C PHE A 164 -30.59 -18.46 -36.20
N MET A 165 -29.25 -18.43 -36.29
CA MET A 165 -28.51 -17.55 -37.20
C MET A 165 -28.58 -18.06 -38.65
N LYS A 166 -28.90 -17.17 -39.61
CA LYS A 166 -28.23 -17.04 -40.93
C LYS A 166 -28.87 -15.98 -41.83
N LEU A 167 -28.17 -14.87 -42.04
CA LEU A 167 -27.88 -14.35 -43.39
C LEU A 167 -26.72 -13.33 -43.30
N ILE A 168 -25.91 -13.24 -44.36
CA ILE A 168 -24.55 -12.67 -44.32
C ILE A 168 -24.27 -11.85 -45.60
N ASN A 169 -23.63 -10.68 -45.41
CA ASN A 169 -22.86 -9.83 -46.34
C ASN A 169 -23.36 -9.48 -47.76
N ALA A 170 -23.39 -8.18 -48.05
CA ALA A 170 -22.67 -7.51 -49.17
C ALA A 170 -22.94 -5.98 -49.12
N ALA A 171 -22.10 -5.02 -49.54
CA ALA A 171 -20.64 -4.91 -49.77
C ALA A 171 -20.32 -3.37 -49.97
N MET A 172 -19.10 -2.82 -50.09
CA MET A 172 -17.73 -3.36 -50.10
C MET A 172 -16.69 -2.38 -49.47
N LYS A 173 -15.85 -1.70 -50.28
CA LYS A 173 -14.71 -0.78 -49.99
C LYS A 173 -14.25 -0.13 -51.34
N PRO A 174 -13.17 0.69 -51.53
CA PRO A 174 -11.84 0.68 -50.88
C PRO A 174 -11.23 2.09 -50.57
N ASP A 175 -9.89 2.17 -50.51
CA ASP A 175 -9.06 3.17 -49.80
C ASP A 175 -8.17 4.07 -50.72
N VAL A 176 -7.23 4.82 -50.09
CA VAL A 176 -5.95 5.41 -50.60
C VAL A 176 -5.93 6.91 -50.99
N GLY A 177 -4.94 7.66 -50.46
CA GLY A 177 -4.49 8.95 -51.03
C GLY A 177 -3.76 9.96 -50.10
N LEU A 178 -2.43 9.99 -50.16
CA LEU A 178 -1.56 11.17 -49.86
C LEU A 178 -0.57 11.28 -51.04
N PRO A 179 -0.23 12.49 -51.52
CA PRO A 179 0.96 13.18 -51.01
C PRO A 179 0.88 14.74 -51.01
N PRO A 180 1.89 15.42 -50.43
CA PRO A 180 2.15 16.86 -50.65
C PRO A 180 3.52 17.13 -51.34
N GLU A 181 3.58 18.07 -52.29
CA GLU A 181 4.79 18.84 -52.68
C GLU A 181 4.43 19.98 -53.65
N ASP A 182 5.21 21.07 -53.60
CA ASP A 182 5.51 22.09 -54.66
C ASP A 182 4.38 22.92 -55.34
N GLU A 183 4.59 24.17 -55.81
CA GLU A 183 5.69 25.15 -55.62
C GLU A 183 5.21 26.62 -55.79
N VAL A 184 5.99 27.57 -55.27
CA VAL A 184 6.28 28.97 -55.74
C VAL A 184 5.26 29.76 -56.59
N LEU A 185 4.91 30.99 -56.16
CA LEU A 185 5.17 32.24 -56.93
C LEU A 185 4.90 33.58 -56.19
N ALA A 186 5.83 34.54 -56.40
CA ALA A 186 5.72 36.01 -56.40
C ALA A 186 5.20 36.84 -55.18
N SER A 187 6.05 37.76 -54.69
CA SER A 187 5.70 39.02 -54.00
C SER A 187 5.69 40.21 -55.00
N PRO A 188 5.26 41.46 -54.65
CA PRO A 188 5.81 42.37 -53.61
C PRO A 188 4.72 42.88 -52.63
N GLY A 189 4.96 43.60 -51.51
CA GLY A 189 6.06 44.47 -51.05
C GLY A 189 5.74 45.97 -51.29
N PRO A 190 6.25 46.96 -50.52
CA PRO A 190 6.92 46.95 -49.20
C PRO A 190 6.37 47.99 -48.18
N THR A 191 6.87 48.02 -46.93
CA THR A 191 7.00 49.26 -46.12
C THR A 191 7.99 49.08 -44.95
N SER A 192 8.51 50.18 -44.40
CA SER A 192 9.69 50.22 -43.52
C SER A 192 9.46 50.97 -42.19
N GLY A 193 10.18 50.64 -41.12
CA GLY A 193 10.30 51.55 -39.96
C GLY A 193 11.06 51.03 -38.73
N CYS A 194 12.29 51.52 -38.51
CA CYS A 194 13.02 51.43 -37.23
C CYS A 194 13.33 52.83 -36.68
N ARG A 195 13.42 53.01 -35.35
CA ARG A 195 13.90 54.26 -34.72
C ARG A 195 14.72 54.05 -33.44
N ARG A 196 15.95 54.60 -33.48
CA ARG A 196 16.79 55.21 -32.41
C ARG A 196 17.09 54.45 -31.09
N MET A 197 18.40 54.30 -30.84
CA MET A 197 19.05 54.24 -29.51
C MET A 197 19.48 55.64 -29.03
N GLN A 198 19.91 55.77 -27.75
CA GLN A 198 21.18 56.41 -27.28
C GLN A 198 21.16 56.65 -25.74
N PRO A 199 22.28 56.99 -25.05
CA PRO A 199 23.69 56.56 -25.22
C PRO A 199 24.44 56.28 -23.88
N GLY A 200 25.72 55.83 -23.92
CA GLY A 200 26.64 55.89 -22.76
C GLY A 200 28.04 55.24 -22.93
N MET A 201 29.08 56.07 -23.14
CA MET A 201 30.57 55.96 -22.88
C MET A 201 31.24 54.59 -22.60
N ALA A 202 32.47 54.24 -23.01
CA ALA A 202 33.53 54.80 -23.92
C ALA A 202 34.51 53.63 -24.31
N GLY A 203 35.20 53.57 -25.47
CA GLY A 203 36.49 54.19 -25.84
C GLY A 203 37.72 53.48 -25.22
N THR A 204 38.79 52.97 -25.89
CA THR A 204 39.32 52.95 -27.30
C THR A 204 39.64 51.50 -27.75
N CYS A 205 40.04 51.06 -28.98
CA CYS A 205 40.43 51.62 -30.31
C CYS A 205 41.94 51.74 -30.68
N ASP A 206 42.47 50.76 -31.45
CA ASP A 206 43.58 50.76 -32.47
C ASP A 206 43.52 49.38 -33.23
N HIS A 207 43.64 49.16 -34.56
CA HIS A 207 44.46 49.63 -35.71
C HIS A 207 45.91 49.05 -35.74
N GLU A 208 46.52 48.60 -36.87
CA GLU A 208 46.24 48.64 -38.33
C GLU A 208 46.36 47.22 -38.99
N ALA A 209 45.79 46.90 -40.17
CA ALA A 209 46.33 47.01 -41.56
C ALA A 209 47.88 46.92 -41.74
N GLY A 210 48.46 46.31 -42.79
CA GLY A 210 47.93 45.47 -43.88
C GLY A 210 48.48 45.84 -45.28
N GLN A 211 49.26 44.98 -45.95
CA GLN A 211 49.70 45.18 -47.35
C GLN A 211 50.16 43.90 -48.09
N LEU A 212 49.98 43.87 -49.41
CA LEU A 212 50.66 42.97 -50.35
C LEU A 212 51.87 43.68 -50.97
N LEU A 213 52.89 42.93 -51.39
CA LEU A 213 53.61 43.15 -52.66
C LEU A 213 54.36 41.88 -53.11
N THR A 214 54.92 41.89 -54.32
CA THR A 214 55.22 40.68 -55.10
C THR A 214 56.70 40.52 -55.51
N MET A 215 56.99 39.37 -56.14
CA MET A 215 58.20 39.02 -56.93
C MET A 215 59.45 38.56 -56.17
N LYS A 216 59.80 37.27 -56.37
CA LYS A 216 60.81 36.90 -57.38
C LYS A 216 60.67 35.44 -57.82
N SER A 217 61.29 35.12 -58.95
CA SER A 217 61.22 33.83 -59.63
C SER A 217 62.60 33.17 -59.69
N GLU A 218 62.70 31.90 -59.32
CA GLU A 218 63.83 31.03 -59.68
C GLU A 218 63.31 29.67 -60.19
N ASN A 219 63.99 29.11 -61.20
CA ASN A 219 63.56 27.90 -61.89
C ASN A 219 64.06 26.63 -61.18
N MET A 220 63.18 25.68 -60.89
CA MET A 220 63.55 24.26 -60.83
C MET A 220 62.44 23.39 -61.45
N SER A 221 62.84 22.46 -62.31
CA SER A 221 61.96 21.66 -63.18
C SER A 221 61.49 20.35 -62.53
N TYR A 222 60.20 20.06 -62.62
CA TYR A 222 59.63 18.76 -62.25
C TYR A 222 59.93 17.67 -63.30
N PRO A 223 60.33 16.45 -62.90
CA PRO A 223 60.14 15.24 -63.69
C PRO A 223 58.71 14.70 -63.48
N ALA A 224 57.90 14.66 -64.53
CA ALA A 224 56.46 14.34 -64.47
C ALA A 224 56.09 12.86 -64.22
N ILE A 225 56.93 12.12 -63.49
CA ILE A 225 56.82 10.65 -63.29
C ILE A 225 56.31 10.29 -61.88
N ALA A 226 56.43 11.19 -60.89
CA ALA A 226 56.01 10.91 -59.51
C ALA A 226 54.48 10.94 -59.30
N MET A 227 53.72 11.64 -60.15
CA MET A 227 52.33 12.00 -59.85
C MET A 227 51.33 10.85 -60.03
N GLU A 228 51.52 9.98 -61.04
CA GLU A 228 50.66 8.81 -61.23
C GLU A 228 50.79 7.79 -60.09
N ALA A 229 52.01 7.57 -59.58
CA ALA A 229 52.26 6.66 -58.46
C ALA A 229 51.57 7.14 -57.18
N GLY A 230 51.67 8.44 -56.86
CA GLY A 230 50.99 9.04 -55.71
C GLY A 230 49.47 8.96 -55.80
N ILE A 231 48.89 9.22 -56.99
CA ILE A 231 47.44 9.11 -57.21
C ILE A 231 46.98 7.65 -57.09
N ARG A 232 47.74 6.67 -57.62
CA ARG A 232 47.40 5.24 -57.48
C ARG A 232 47.45 4.77 -56.02
N ASP A 233 48.48 5.13 -55.24
CA ASP A 233 48.55 4.79 -53.82
C ASP A 233 47.42 5.48 -53.02
N MET A 234 47.15 6.77 -53.27
CA MET A 234 46.03 7.48 -52.65
C MET A 234 44.68 6.79 -52.93
N LEU A 235 44.41 6.41 -54.18
CA LEU A 235 43.18 5.69 -54.56
C LEU A 235 43.13 4.27 -53.96
N TRP A 236 44.25 3.56 -53.87
CA TRP A 236 44.31 2.23 -53.24
C TRP A 236 44.05 2.32 -51.73
N ARG A 237 44.66 3.30 -51.05
CA ARG A 237 44.37 3.60 -49.64
C ARG A 237 42.91 4.00 -49.44
N LEU A 238 42.33 4.79 -50.33
CA LEU A 238 40.92 5.18 -50.27
C LEU A 238 39.99 3.96 -50.45
N MET A 239 40.27 3.07 -51.41
CA MET A 239 39.55 1.80 -51.56
C MET A 239 39.67 0.93 -50.31
N VAL A 240 40.87 0.75 -49.74
CA VAL A 240 41.07 0.01 -48.49
C VAL A 240 40.31 0.65 -47.34
N TYR A 241 40.24 1.98 -47.27
CA TYR A 241 39.48 2.68 -46.24
C TYR A 241 37.96 2.47 -46.40
N VAL A 242 37.43 2.57 -47.62
CA VAL A 242 36.02 2.30 -47.93
C VAL A 242 35.65 0.83 -47.68
N VAL A 243 36.53 -0.12 -48.03
CA VAL A 243 36.35 -1.55 -47.75
C VAL A 243 36.39 -1.82 -46.25
N LYS A 244 37.33 -1.21 -45.50
CA LYS A 244 37.37 -1.29 -44.02
C LYS A 244 36.12 -0.68 -43.38
N MET A 245 35.64 0.49 -43.85
CA MET A 245 34.41 1.08 -43.35
C MET A 245 33.18 0.21 -43.67
N ARG A 246 33.10 -0.39 -44.87
CA ARG A 246 32.03 -1.36 -45.20
C ARG A 246 32.09 -2.62 -44.33
N LEU A 247 33.28 -3.15 -44.04
CA LEU A 247 33.46 -4.28 -43.11
C LEU A 247 33.07 -3.91 -41.67
N VAL A 248 33.48 -2.75 -41.18
CA VAL A 248 33.09 -2.24 -39.85
C VAL A 248 31.57 -2.02 -39.78
N LEU A 249 30.97 -1.42 -40.81
CA LEU A 249 29.51 -1.23 -40.89
C LEU A 249 28.77 -2.58 -40.95
N LEU A 250 29.27 -3.55 -41.71
CA LEU A 250 28.73 -4.92 -41.74
C LEU A 250 28.83 -5.60 -40.37
N VAL A 251 29.94 -5.44 -39.65
CA VAL A 251 30.10 -5.96 -38.28
C VAL A 251 29.14 -5.27 -37.31
N PHE A 252 28.92 -3.95 -37.41
CA PHE A 252 27.92 -3.26 -36.59
C PHE A 252 26.48 -3.64 -36.95
N VAL A 253 26.15 -3.85 -38.23
CA VAL A 253 24.82 -4.32 -38.67
C VAL A 253 24.59 -5.77 -38.26
N GLN A 254 25.59 -6.65 -38.37
CA GLN A 254 25.52 -8.03 -37.87
C GLN A 254 25.41 -8.07 -36.34
N ALA A 255 26.17 -7.24 -35.62
CA ALA A 255 26.04 -7.11 -34.17
C ALA A 255 24.64 -6.60 -33.79
N ALA A 256 24.08 -5.61 -34.50
CA ALA A 256 22.73 -5.13 -34.29
C ALA A 256 21.67 -6.22 -34.59
N PHE A 257 21.85 -7.04 -35.64
CA PHE A 257 20.97 -8.19 -35.92
C PHE A 257 21.09 -9.30 -34.88
N ILE A 258 22.28 -9.56 -34.34
CA ILE A 258 22.50 -10.53 -33.26
C ILE A 258 21.88 -10.02 -31.95
N LEU A 259 22.03 -8.73 -31.62
CA LEU A 259 21.34 -8.11 -30.49
C LEU A 259 19.81 -8.10 -30.68
N ALA A 260 19.31 -7.83 -31.89
CA ALA A 260 17.87 -7.86 -32.19
C ALA A 260 17.28 -9.27 -32.12
N THR A 261 18.00 -10.29 -32.58
CA THR A 261 17.54 -11.70 -32.50
C THR A 261 17.64 -12.27 -31.08
N VAL A 262 18.64 -11.88 -30.28
CA VAL A 262 18.72 -12.24 -28.85
C VAL A 262 17.69 -11.47 -28.01
N ALA A 263 17.41 -10.19 -28.33
CA ALA A 263 16.29 -9.44 -27.75
C ALA A 263 14.92 -9.95 -28.25
N GLY A 264 14.89 -10.65 -29.38
CA GLY A 264 13.74 -11.35 -29.95
C GLY A 264 13.33 -12.62 -29.19
N ALA A 265 14.01 -12.96 -28.09
CA ALA A 265 13.48 -13.91 -27.11
C ALA A 265 12.14 -13.38 -26.57
N THR A 266 11.03 -13.89 -27.11
CA THR A 266 9.67 -13.48 -26.78
C THR A 266 9.47 -13.47 -25.27
N ARG A 267 9.25 -12.28 -24.69
CA ARG A 267 8.92 -12.17 -23.26
C ARG A 267 7.71 -13.08 -23.01
N PRO A 268 7.78 -14.03 -22.06
CA PRO A 268 6.63 -14.87 -21.74
C PRO A 268 5.45 -13.95 -21.37
N SER A 269 4.27 -14.25 -21.90
CA SER A 269 3.08 -13.49 -21.56
C SER A 269 2.79 -13.61 -20.06
N GLY A 270 1.96 -12.72 -19.51
CA GLY A 270 1.55 -12.85 -18.12
C GLY A 270 0.91 -14.21 -17.80
N ALA A 271 0.17 -14.78 -18.76
CA ALA A 271 -0.41 -16.12 -18.66
C ALA A 271 0.66 -17.24 -18.68
N ASP A 272 1.73 -17.09 -19.46
CA ASP A 272 2.88 -18.01 -19.45
C ASP A 272 3.63 -17.92 -18.11
N LEU A 273 3.84 -16.71 -17.58
CA LEU A 273 4.44 -16.51 -16.26
C LEU A 273 3.57 -17.14 -15.16
N ARG A 274 2.25 -16.93 -15.20
CA ARG A 274 1.32 -17.52 -14.22
C ARG A 274 1.33 -19.05 -14.28
N SER A 275 1.21 -19.64 -15.47
CA SER A 275 1.24 -21.12 -15.61
C SER A 275 2.59 -21.74 -15.21
N GLN A 276 3.71 -21.08 -15.46
CA GLN A 276 5.05 -21.59 -15.12
C GLN A 276 5.47 -21.33 -13.66
N ARG A 277 5.04 -20.21 -13.05
CA ARG A 277 5.61 -19.70 -11.78
C ARG A 277 4.58 -19.51 -10.66
N CYS A 278 3.29 -19.49 -10.95
CA CYS A 278 2.25 -19.44 -9.91
C CYS A 278 1.93 -20.83 -9.37
N ASN A 279 2.91 -21.44 -8.70
CA ASN A 279 2.78 -22.75 -8.08
C ASN A 279 3.66 -22.84 -6.83
N ALA A 280 3.30 -23.78 -5.93
CA ALA A 280 3.95 -23.91 -4.65
C ALA A 280 5.45 -24.26 -4.76
N GLN A 281 5.85 -25.04 -5.78
CA GLN A 281 7.23 -25.45 -5.97
C GLN A 281 8.13 -24.26 -6.33
N PHE A 282 7.72 -23.43 -7.29
CA PHE A 282 8.45 -22.22 -7.65
C PHE A 282 8.54 -21.24 -6.46
N LEU A 283 7.41 -20.95 -5.81
CA LEU A 283 7.36 -19.93 -4.76
C LEU A 283 8.08 -20.35 -3.46
N LYS A 284 7.94 -21.60 -3.00
CA LYS A 284 8.73 -22.12 -1.87
C LYS A 284 10.22 -21.97 -2.12
N CYS A 285 10.68 -22.22 -3.36
CA CYS A 285 12.07 -22.04 -3.78
C CYS A 285 12.54 -20.57 -3.89
N LYS A 286 11.71 -19.58 -3.50
CA LYS A 286 12.01 -18.13 -3.55
C LYS A 286 11.65 -17.37 -2.26
N LEU A 287 11.05 -18.02 -1.26
CA LEU A 287 10.86 -17.43 0.07
C LEU A 287 12.15 -17.59 0.92
N PRO A 288 12.48 -16.63 1.79
CA PRO A 288 13.64 -16.73 2.68
C PRO A 288 13.39 -17.67 3.87
N LYS A 289 14.45 -18.05 4.58
CA LYS A 289 14.34 -18.82 5.84
C LYS A 289 13.44 -18.07 6.84
N GLY A 290 12.61 -18.81 7.59
CA GLY A 290 11.63 -18.24 8.53
C GLY A 290 10.30 -17.81 7.89
N VAL A 291 10.14 -17.98 6.57
CA VAL A 291 8.92 -17.64 5.84
C VAL A 291 8.33 -18.88 5.16
N THR A 292 7.07 -19.19 5.46
CA THR A 292 6.37 -20.39 5.00
C THR A 292 5.23 -20.01 4.05
N LEU A 293 5.20 -20.60 2.84
CA LEU A 293 4.06 -20.45 1.94
C LEU A 293 2.83 -21.17 2.51
N GLU A 294 1.75 -20.44 2.77
CA GLU A 294 0.47 -21.02 3.18
C GLU A 294 -0.40 -21.38 1.97
N ARG A 295 -0.50 -20.46 1.01
CA ARG A 295 -1.45 -20.52 -0.11
C ARG A 295 -0.86 -19.90 -1.39
N VAL A 296 -1.23 -20.45 -2.54
CA VAL A 296 -0.97 -19.90 -3.88
C VAL A 296 -2.09 -20.29 -4.84
N ASP A 297 -2.61 -19.32 -5.58
CA ASP A 297 -3.71 -19.50 -6.52
C ASP A 297 -3.40 -18.77 -7.84
N SER A 298 -3.47 -19.50 -8.95
CA SER A 298 -3.40 -18.95 -10.31
C SER A 298 -4.78 -18.39 -10.70
N LEU A 299 -4.94 -17.08 -10.67
CA LEU A 299 -6.21 -16.39 -10.97
C LEU A 299 -6.27 -15.95 -12.44
N PRO A 300 -7.22 -16.46 -13.26
CA PRO A 300 -7.58 -15.85 -14.53
C PRO A 300 -8.12 -14.41 -14.36
N ALA A 301 -8.19 -13.65 -15.45
CA ALA A 301 -8.87 -12.36 -15.43
C ALA A 301 -10.38 -12.54 -15.17
N GLY A 302 -10.99 -11.62 -14.43
CA GLY A 302 -12.39 -11.71 -13.97
C GLY A 302 -12.57 -12.47 -12.64
N SER A 303 -11.50 -12.95 -12.01
CA SER A 303 -11.58 -13.75 -10.78
C SER A 303 -12.07 -12.97 -9.55
N THR A 304 -12.59 -13.71 -8.58
CA THR A 304 -12.82 -13.26 -7.19
C THR A 304 -11.81 -13.95 -6.29
N TYR A 305 -11.17 -13.23 -5.37
CA TYR A 305 -10.20 -13.81 -4.44
C TYR A 305 -10.22 -13.13 -3.07
N GLY A 306 -9.86 -13.88 -2.04
CA GLY A 306 -9.67 -13.40 -0.68
C GLY A 306 -10.00 -14.51 0.33
N GLU A 307 -10.42 -14.09 1.51
CA GLU A 307 -10.69 -14.95 2.67
C GLU A 307 -12.15 -14.88 3.15
N GLY A 308 -12.94 -13.94 2.60
CA GLY A 308 -14.33 -13.71 2.98
C GLY A 308 -14.47 -13.43 4.47
N ALA A 309 -15.59 -13.85 5.06
CA ALA A 309 -15.91 -13.65 6.48
C ALA A 309 -14.91 -14.26 7.49
N ALA A 310 -13.90 -15.03 7.05
CA ALA A 310 -12.80 -15.47 7.92
C ALA A 310 -11.76 -14.36 8.21
N ASN A 311 -11.73 -13.30 7.39
CA ASN A 311 -10.90 -12.12 7.59
C ASN A 311 -11.76 -11.03 8.27
N LEU A 312 -11.58 -10.89 9.57
CA LEU A 312 -12.48 -10.08 10.42
C LEU A 312 -12.37 -8.56 10.18
N ALA A 313 -11.20 -8.10 9.72
CA ALA A 313 -10.99 -6.71 9.33
C ALA A 313 -11.53 -6.40 7.91
N TYR A 314 -11.44 -7.38 6.98
CA TYR A 314 -11.81 -7.23 5.57
C TYR A 314 -12.65 -8.42 5.07
N PRO A 315 -13.92 -8.53 5.51
CA PRO A 315 -14.76 -9.71 5.23
C PRO A 315 -15.29 -9.81 3.79
N THR A 316 -15.06 -8.79 2.97
CA THR A 316 -15.50 -8.70 1.58
C THR A 316 -14.36 -9.04 0.62
N ASN A 317 -14.61 -9.93 -0.34
CA ASN A 317 -13.63 -10.27 -1.37
C ASN A 317 -13.76 -9.34 -2.58
N PRO A 318 -12.65 -8.82 -3.14
CA PRO A 318 -12.65 -8.17 -4.45
C PRO A 318 -13.03 -9.14 -5.57
N THR A 319 -13.66 -8.61 -6.61
CA THR A 319 -14.13 -9.35 -7.81
C THR A 319 -13.51 -8.76 -9.08
N ASN A 320 -13.77 -9.37 -10.24
CA ASN A 320 -13.33 -8.87 -11.55
C ASN A 320 -11.80 -8.66 -11.68
N LEU A 321 -11.00 -9.38 -10.89
CA LEU A 321 -9.56 -9.15 -10.75
C LEU A 321 -8.81 -9.22 -12.10
N PRO A 322 -7.75 -8.43 -12.29
CA PRO A 322 -6.82 -8.68 -13.40
C PRO A 322 -6.21 -10.06 -13.23
N GLY A 323 -5.94 -10.75 -14.35
CA GLY A 323 -5.26 -12.04 -14.32
C GLY A 323 -3.96 -11.93 -13.51
N SER A 324 -3.80 -12.77 -12.49
CA SER A 324 -2.77 -12.61 -11.47
C SER A 324 -2.34 -13.96 -10.88
N CYS A 325 -1.15 -13.99 -10.26
CA CYS A 325 -0.87 -14.95 -9.20
C CYS A 325 -1.21 -14.33 -7.85
N ALA A 326 -2.02 -15.01 -7.04
CA ALA A 326 -2.23 -14.66 -5.63
C ALA A 326 -1.43 -15.62 -4.75
N LEU A 327 -0.88 -15.12 -3.64
CA LEU A 327 -0.27 -15.97 -2.62
C LEU A 327 -0.42 -15.37 -1.22
N THR A 328 -0.38 -16.25 -0.22
CA THR A 328 -0.24 -15.88 1.19
C THR A 328 0.92 -16.64 1.80
N PHE A 329 1.79 -15.95 2.54
CA PHE A 329 2.87 -16.55 3.31
C PHE A 329 2.90 -16.04 4.75
N LYS A 330 3.33 -16.91 5.66
CA LYS A 330 3.48 -16.63 7.09
C LYS A 330 4.94 -16.35 7.41
N VAL A 331 5.19 -15.30 8.16
CA VAL A 331 6.52 -14.93 8.68
C VAL A 331 6.52 -15.16 10.19
N VAL A 332 7.48 -15.91 10.70
CA VAL A 332 7.71 -16.00 12.16
C VAL A 332 8.46 -14.76 12.61
N SER A 333 7.80 -13.91 13.39
CA SER A 333 8.30 -12.59 13.78
C SER A 333 8.97 -12.57 15.16
N SER A 334 8.61 -13.51 16.03
CA SER A 334 9.27 -13.84 17.29
C SER A 334 8.93 -15.28 17.71
N PRO A 335 9.47 -15.81 18.82
CA PRO A 335 9.04 -17.10 19.38
C PRO A 335 7.55 -17.15 19.78
N THR A 336 6.88 -16.00 19.94
CA THR A 336 5.49 -15.88 20.41
C THR A 336 4.56 -15.16 19.43
N SER A 337 5.05 -14.76 18.25
CA SER A 337 4.29 -14.02 17.25
C SER A 337 4.65 -14.40 15.81
N SER A 338 3.70 -14.16 14.91
CA SER A 338 3.86 -14.37 13.47
C SER A 338 2.78 -13.59 12.74
N TYR A 339 3.13 -12.93 11.64
CA TYR A 339 2.18 -12.26 10.75
C TYR A 339 2.10 -12.95 9.39
N ARG A 340 0.98 -12.78 8.72
CA ARG A 340 0.71 -13.26 7.36
C ARG A 340 0.81 -12.08 6.40
N VAL A 341 1.32 -12.34 5.20
CA VAL A 341 1.42 -11.38 4.11
C VAL A 341 0.72 -11.95 2.89
N GLY A 342 -0.26 -11.21 2.37
CA GLY A 342 -0.87 -11.49 1.08
C GLY A 342 -0.19 -10.70 -0.02
N VAL A 343 -0.07 -11.28 -1.21
CA VAL A 343 0.50 -10.62 -2.40
C VAL A 343 -0.33 -10.94 -3.64
N PHE A 344 -0.61 -9.93 -4.47
CA PHE A 344 -1.04 -10.10 -5.86
C PHE A 344 0.10 -9.76 -6.83
N LEU A 345 0.30 -10.62 -7.82
CA LEU A 345 1.30 -10.49 -8.87
C LEU A 345 0.58 -10.55 -10.23
N PRO A 346 0.15 -9.41 -10.81
CA PRO A 346 -0.62 -9.41 -12.07
C PRO A 346 0.20 -9.86 -13.28
N ASP A 347 -0.50 -10.47 -14.24
CA ASP A 347 -0.03 -10.87 -15.56
C ASP A 347 0.65 -9.70 -16.29
N ASN A 348 -0.01 -8.53 -16.28
CA ASN A 348 0.41 -7.30 -16.95
C ASN A 348 1.14 -6.35 -15.99
N TRP A 349 2.17 -6.86 -15.31
CA TRP A 349 2.92 -6.08 -14.32
C TRP A 349 3.69 -4.90 -14.92
N ASN A 350 3.42 -3.71 -14.37
CA ASN A 350 3.92 -2.41 -14.83
C ASN A 350 5.30 -2.01 -14.25
N GLU A 351 6.03 -2.96 -13.66
CA GLU A 351 7.31 -2.78 -12.95
C GLU A 351 7.25 -1.98 -11.63
N ARG A 352 6.04 -1.69 -11.10
CA ARG A 352 5.83 -1.01 -9.81
C ARG A 352 5.35 -1.96 -8.71
N PHE A 353 5.73 -1.66 -7.47
CA PHE A 353 5.23 -2.33 -6.27
C PHE A 353 4.37 -1.37 -5.44
N LEU A 354 3.34 -1.88 -4.74
CA LEU A 354 2.48 -1.11 -3.83
C LEU A 354 2.20 -1.89 -2.55
N ALA A 355 2.61 -1.36 -1.40
CA ALA A 355 2.17 -1.83 -0.10
C ALA A 355 0.87 -1.13 0.34
N VAL A 356 -0.02 -1.88 0.99
CA VAL A 356 -1.35 -1.44 1.41
C VAL A 356 -1.51 -1.59 2.92
N GLY A 357 -1.81 -0.49 3.60
CA GLY A 357 -2.00 -0.44 5.06
C GLY A 357 -3.36 -0.95 5.57
N ASN A 358 -3.48 -1.02 6.89
CA ASN A 358 -4.63 -1.54 7.65
C ASN A 358 -5.45 -0.43 8.34
N GLY A 359 -6.58 -0.76 8.98
CA GLY A 359 -7.43 0.18 9.73
C GLY A 359 -7.57 -0.17 11.21
N GLY A 360 -7.62 0.85 12.08
CA GLY A 360 -7.80 0.71 13.53
C GLY A 360 -6.81 -0.27 14.18
N PHE A 361 -7.31 -1.11 15.09
CA PHE A 361 -6.59 -2.23 15.71
C PHE A 361 -6.96 -3.58 15.07
N GLY A 362 -7.36 -3.55 13.78
CA GLY A 362 -7.88 -4.70 13.05
C GLY A 362 -6.79 -5.53 12.39
N GLY A 363 -6.84 -6.84 12.63
CA GLY A 363 -5.98 -7.84 12.02
C GLY A 363 -6.65 -8.54 10.84
N GLY A 364 -6.04 -8.42 9.66
CA GLY A 364 -6.50 -9.05 8.42
C GLY A 364 -5.84 -8.43 7.19
N ILE A 365 -5.57 -9.25 6.17
CA ILE A 365 -4.96 -8.80 4.92
C ILE A 365 -5.99 -7.99 4.12
N ASN A 366 -5.65 -6.76 3.72
CA ASN A 366 -6.56 -5.90 2.95
C ASN A 366 -6.56 -6.26 1.45
N TRP A 367 -7.23 -7.37 1.11
CA TRP A 367 -7.36 -7.84 -0.27
C TRP A 367 -8.10 -6.83 -1.18
N MET A 368 -9.03 -6.05 -0.65
CA MET A 368 -9.83 -5.06 -1.40
C MET A 368 -8.97 -3.93 -1.97
N ASP A 369 -8.20 -3.23 -1.14
CA ASP A 369 -7.31 -2.17 -1.63
C ASP A 369 -6.12 -2.72 -2.43
N MET A 370 -5.65 -3.93 -2.10
CA MET A 370 -4.67 -4.65 -2.93
C MET A 370 -5.18 -4.93 -4.34
N ALA A 371 -6.48 -5.21 -4.51
CA ALA A 371 -7.10 -5.44 -5.82
C ALA A 371 -7.22 -4.15 -6.63
N ALA A 372 -7.69 -3.07 -6.01
CA ALA A 372 -7.72 -1.74 -6.64
C ALA A 372 -6.32 -1.33 -7.14
N GLY A 373 -5.28 -1.59 -6.34
CA GLY A 373 -3.88 -1.44 -6.77
C GLY A 373 -3.50 -2.34 -7.95
N ALA A 374 -3.87 -3.63 -7.92
CA ALA A 374 -3.55 -4.57 -9.01
C ALA A 374 -4.14 -4.13 -10.36
N HIS A 375 -5.29 -3.45 -10.39
CA HIS A 375 -5.89 -2.92 -11.62
C HIS A 375 -5.06 -1.84 -12.33
N TYR A 376 -4.24 -1.04 -11.62
CA TYR A 376 -3.27 -0.15 -12.27
C TYR A 376 -2.01 -0.89 -12.76
N GLY A 377 -1.91 -2.20 -12.52
CA GLY A 377 -0.80 -3.08 -12.89
C GLY A 377 0.30 -3.22 -11.83
N PHE A 378 0.09 -2.74 -10.59
CA PHE A 378 1.04 -2.92 -9.49
C PHE A 378 1.12 -4.40 -9.05
N ALA A 379 2.31 -4.84 -8.65
CA ALA A 379 2.41 -5.95 -7.71
C ALA A 379 2.06 -5.41 -6.32
N THR A 380 1.03 -5.95 -5.67
CA THR A 380 0.50 -5.39 -4.42
C THR A 380 0.70 -6.33 -3.23
N ALA A 381 0.88 -5.78 -2.03
CA ALA A 381 1.02 -6.55 -0.81
C ALA A 381 0.35 -5.88 0.40
N SER A 382 -0.16 -6.68 1.34
CA SER A 382 -0.69 -6.25 2.64
C SER A 382 -0.47 -7.35 3.68
N THR A 383 -0.66 -7.05 4.96
CA THR A 383 -0.43 -7.97 6.08
C THR A 383 -1.64 -8.08 7.00
N ASP A 384 -1.75 -9.17 7.75
CA ASP A 384 -2.71 -9.33 8.84
C ASP A 384 -2.32 -8.60 10.14
N THR A 385 -1.15 -7.98 10.20
CA THR A 385 -0.62 -7.31 11.41
C THR A 385 -0.36 -8.22 12.62
N GLY A 386 -0.19 -9.53 12.40
CA GLY A 386 0.20 -10.49 13.46
C GLY A 386 -0.96 -11.11 14.24
N HIS A 387 -2.20 -10.87 13.81
CA HIS A 387 -3.41 -11.34 14.48
C HIS A 387 -4.63 -11.33 13.53
N SER A 388 -5.80 -11.70 14.02
CA SER A 388 -7.09 -11.53 13.34
C SER A 388 -8.08 -10.91 14.32
N SER A 389 -8.71 -9.80 13.93
CA SER A 389 -9.63 -9.02 14.76
C SER A 389 -10.45 -8.04 13.90
N THR A 390 -11.51 -7.46 14.47
CA THR A 390 -12.14 -6.26 13.90
C THR A 390 -11.36 -5.00 14.29
N THR A 391 -11.62 -3.86 13.65
CA THR A 391 -10.89 -2.59 13.88
C THR A 391 -10.98 -2.05 15.31
N THR A 392 -11.92 -2.54 16.12
CA THR A 392 -12.20 -2.13 17.51
C THR A 392 -11.94 -3.22 18.56
N ASP A 393 -11.57 -4.44 18.16
CA ASP A 393 -11.12 -5.46 19.11
C ASP A 393 -9.62 -5.33 19.35
N LEU A 394 -9.25 -5.13 20.62
CA LEU A 394 -7.88 -4.98 21.10
C LEU A 394 -7.45 -6.11 22.06
N ALA A 395 -8.35 -7.05 22.39
CA ALA A 395 -8.11 -8.07 23.41
C ALA A 395 -6.95 -9.01 23.04
N TRP A 396 -6.68 -9.16 21.75
CA TRP A 396 -5.52 -9.90 21.20
C TRP A 396 -4.15 -9.35 21.65
N GLY A 397 -4.07 -8.09 22.11
CA GLY A 397 -2.85 -7.45 22.61
C GLY A 397 -2.49 -7.82 24.06
N LEU A 398 -3.46 -8.32 24.84
CA LEU A 398 -3.29 -8.69 26.24
C LEU A 398 -2.24 -9.79 26.38
N ASN A 399 -1.24 -9.58 27.24
CA ASN A 399 -0.08 -10.46 27.43
C ASN A 399 0.73 -10.76 26.15
N ALA A 400 0.52 -10.02 25.05
CA ALA A 400 1.11 -10.28 23.73
C ALA A 400 1.94 -9.07 23.20
N PRO A 401 3.03 -8.65 23.88
CA PRO A 401 3.83 -7.49 23.46
C PRO A 401 4.40 -7.63 22.04
N GLU A 402 4.80 -8.83 21.65
CA GLU A 402 5.33 -9.11 20.32
C GLU A 402 4.28 -8.94 19.19
N LYS A 403 2.99 -9.20 19.48
CA LYS A 403 1.90 -8.88 18.54
C LYS A 403 1.65 -7.37 18.46
N ARG A 404 1.77 -6.64 19.57
CA ARG A 404 1.67 -5.17 19.57
C ARG A 404 2.80 -4.55 18.73
N ILE A 405 3.99 -5.13 18.74
CA ILE A 405 5.12 -4.75 17.87
C ILE A 405 4.87 -5.11 16.39
N ASP A 406 4.25 -6.25 16.11
CA ASP A 406 3.85 -6.63 14.75
C ASP A 406 2.86 -5.62 14.16
N TRP A 407 1.77 -5.30 14.87
CA TRP A 407 0.84 -4.24 14.46
C TRP A 407 1.48 -2.84 14.44
N GLY A 408 2.36 -2.56 15.40
CA GLY A 408 3.04 -1.28 15.52
C GLY A 408 3.89 -0.95 14.31
N TRP A 409 4.72 -1.86 13.81
CA TRP A 409 5.50 -1.62 12.59
C TRP A 409 5.98 -2.88 11.87
N ARG A 410 6.34 -3.94 12.61
CA ARG A 410 7.18 -5.03 12.10
C ARG A 410 6.51 -5.85 10.99
N SER A 411 5.19 -5.97 11.01
CA SER A 411 4.41 -6.67 9.97
C SER A 411 4.41 -5.95 8.62
N ILE A 412 4.23 -4.62 8.60
CA ILE A 412 4.25 -3.80 7.39
C ILE A 412 5.65 -3.77 6.78
N HIS A 413 6.67 -3.56 7.61
CA HIS A 413 8.07 -3.62 7.19
C HIS A 413 8.40 -4.95 6.51
N GLY A 414 7.98 -6.07 7.12
CA GLY A 414 8.10 -7.41 6.53
C GLY A 414 7.31 -7.60 5.25
N ALA A 415 6.08 -7.09 5.16
CA ALA A 415 5.26 -7.14 3.94
C ALA A 415 5.93 -6.38 2.79
N VAL A 416 6.57 -5.23 3.06
CA VAL A 416 7.36 -4.50 2.07
C VAL A 416 8.59 -5.29 1.65
N GLN A 417 9.41 -5.76 2.60
CA GLN A 417 10.65 -6.49 2.29
C GLN A 417 10.39 -7.79 1.53
N HIS A 418 9.53 -8.66 2.06
CA HIS A 418 9.24 -9.96 1.47
C HIS A 418 8.37 -9.83 0.20
N GLY A 419 7.43 -8.87 0.17
CA GLY A 419 6.65 -8.54 -1.02
C GLY A 419 7.53 -8.05 -2.18
N LYS A 420 8.49 -7.16 -1.90
CA LYS A 420 9.51 -6.74 -2.89
C LYS A 420 10.37 -7.92 -3.35
N ALA A 421 10.79 -8.79 -2.44
CA ALA A 421 11.64 -9.95 -2.76
C ALA A 421 10.91 -10.95 -3.68
N ILE A 422 9.70 -11.36 -3.34
CA ILE A 422 8.94 -12.33 -4.15
C ILE A 422 8.52 -11.74 -5.50
N THR A 423 8.19 -10.44 -5.56
CA THR A 423 7.93 -9.72 -6.81
C THR A 423 9.13 -9.79 -7.77
N LYS A 424 10.33 -9.41 -7.29
CA LYS A 424 11.57 -9.48 -8.10
C LYS A 424 11.86 -10.90 -8.59
N ALA A 425 11.67 -11.90 -7.71
CA ALA A 425 11.88 -13.30 -8.02
C ALA A 425 10.89 -13.85 -9.06
N TYR A 426 9.60 -13.55 -8.91
CA TYR A 426 8.53 -14.03 -9.78
C TYR A 426 8.65 -13.49 -11.20
N TYR A 427 8.86 -12.18 -11.38
CA TYR A 427 9.02 -11.58 -12.71
C TYR A 427 10.43 -11.71 -13.30
N ALA A 428 11.42 -12.13 -12.50
CA ALA A 428 12.85 -12.08 -12.84
C ALA A 428 13.30 -10.69 -13.37
N ARG A 429 12.73 -9.62 -12.80
CA ARG A 429 12.93 -8.21 -13.18
C ARG A 429 13.00 -7.33 -11.93
N PRO A 430 13.75 -6.21 -11.96
CA PRO A 430 13.76 -5.26 -10.86
C PRO A 430 12.40 -4.56 -10.72
N ILE A 431 12.06 -4.17 -9.49
CA ILE A 431 11.02 -3.17 -9.24
C ILE A 431 11.63 -1.81 -9.57
N LYS A 432 10.96 -1.03 -10.41
CA LYS A 432 11.41 0.30 -10.84
C LYS A 432 11.00 1.40 -9.86
N TYR A 433 9.80 1.30 -9.29
CA TYR A 433 9.25 2.21 -8.29
C TYR A 433 8.43 1.45 -7.25
N SER A 434 8.53 1.86 -5.99
CA SER A 434 7.83 1.28 -4.83
C SER A 434 6.91 2.30 -4.19
N TYR A 435 5.68 1.93 -3.88
CA TYR A 435 4.66 2.84 -3.36
C TYR A 435 4.00 2.31 -2.09
N PHE A 436 3.38 3.22 -1.34
CA PHE A 436 2.48 2.92 -0.23
C PHE A 436 1.13 3.61 -0.41
N SER A 437 0.05 2.95 0.03
CA SER A 437 -1.26 3.55 0.20
C SER A 437 -1.90 3.08 1.52
N GLY A 438 -2.30 4.02 2.37
CA GLY A 438 -2.92 3.72 3.65
C GLY A 438 -3.56 4.95 4.29
N CYS A 439 -4.69 4.76 4.96
CA CYS A 439 -5.35 5.79 5.76
C CYS A 439 -5.53 5.34 7.21
N SER A 440 -5.77 6.24 8.16
CA SER A 440 -5.96 5.90 9.58
C SER A 440 -4.67 5.28 10.19
N THR A 441 -4.77 4.10 10.80
CA THR A 441 -3.62 3.23 11.14
C THR A 441 -2.72 3.00 9.92
N GLY A 442 -3.25 2.86 8.72
CA GLY A 442 -2.49 2.77 7.47
C GLY A 442 -1.67 4.04 7.21
N GLY A 443 -2.22 5.21 7.48
CA GLY A 443 -1.49 6.47 7.39
C GLY A 443 -0.32 6.53 8.39
N ARG A 444 -0.55 6.07 9.63
CA ARG A 444 0.51 5.88 10.65
C ARG A 444 1.58 4.89 10.18
N GLN A 445 1.17 3.71 9.68
CA GLN A 445 2.07 2.67 9.18
C GLN A 445 2.98 3.20 8.05
N GLY A 446 2.43 3.95 7.09
CA GLY A 446 3.19 4.54 6.00
C GLY A 446 4.21 5.59 6.48
N LEU A 447 3.80 6.50 7.37
CA LEU A 447 4.74 7.48 7.97
C LEU A 447 5.83 6.79 8.81
N LYS A 448 5.47 5.76 9.59
CA LYS A 448 6.43 5.00 10.40
C LYS A 448 7.46 4.29 9.52
N GLU A 449 7.01 3.65 8.45
CA GLU A 449 7.88 2.93 7.51
C GLU A 449 8.83 3.89 6.78
N VAL A 450 8.36 5.08 6.40
CA VAL A 450 9.20 6.17 5.83
C VAL A 450 10.32 6.61 6.79
N GLN A 451 10.08 6.57 8.10
CA GLN A 451 11.04 6.96 9.14
C GLN A 451 12.07 5.84 9.40
N ILE A 452 11.65 4.58 9.51
CA ILE A 452 12.55 3.45 9.86
C ILE A 452 13.26 2.82 8.65
N SER A 453 12.66 2.86 7.46
CA SER A 453 13.21 2.33 6.20
C SER A 453 12.88 3.29 5.05
N PRO A 454 13.59 4.42 4.91
CA PRO A 454 13.27 5.42 3.89
C PRO A 454 13.34 4.87 2.45
N ASP A 455 14.04 3.76 2.20
CA ASP A 455 14.08 3.05 0.92
C ASP A 455 12.87 2.13 0.66
N SER A 456 11.92 2.04 1.60
CA SER A 456 10.70 1.27 1.40
C SER A 456 9.82 1.83 0.29
N PHE A 457 9.71 3.15 0.15
CA PHE A 457 8.87 3.79 -0.88
C PHE A 457 9.56 4.95 -1.60
N ASP A 458 9.21 5.12 -2.86
CA ASP A 458 9.53 6.28 -3.70
C ASP A 458 8.35 7.26 -3.74
N GLY A 459 7.13 6.77 -3.47
CA GLY A 459 5.94 7.60 -3.22
C GLY A 459 5.01 6.98 -2.17
N ALA A 460 4.53 7.77 -1.20
CA ALA A 460 3.59 7.34 -0.17
C ALA A 460 2.31 8.19 -0.17
N LEU A 461 1.15 7.52 -0.27
CA LEU A 461 -0.19 8.10 -0.16
C LEU A 461 -0.71 7.87 1.27
N ILE A 462 -0.85 8.95 2.05
CA ILE A 462 -1.06 8.92 3.51
C ILE A 462 -2.36 9.63 3.88
N GLY A 463 -3.40 8.87 4.24
CA GLY A 463 -4.68 9.45 4.69
C GLY A 463 -4.80 9.53 6.22
N ALA A 464 -5.41 10.61 6.73
CA ALA A 464 -5.92 10.78 8.10
C ALA A 464 -5.10 10.06 9.19
N ALA A 465 -3.78 10.31 9.22
CA ALA A 465 -2.84 9.40 9.87
C ALA A 465 -2.99 9.41 11.40
N ALA A 466 -3.14 8.22 12.00
CA ALA A 466 -3.15 8.02 13.46
C ALA A 466 -1.72 8.07 14.06
N TRP A 467 -0.94 9.11 13.72
CA TRP A 467 0.52 9.09 13.78
C TRP A 467 1.11 9.17 15.21
N GLU A 468 0.44 9.84 16.14
CA GLU A 468 0.83 9.99 17.56
C GLU A 468 -0.02 9.02 18.40
N THR A 469 0.30 7.72 18.41
CA THR A 469 -0.59 6.67 18.99
C THR A 469 -0.69 6.77 20.51
N ASP A 470 0.43 7.07 21.15
CA ASP A 470 0.56 7.46 22.55
C ASP A 470 -0.34 8.65 22.94
N HIS A 471 -0.45 9.69 22.12
CA HIS A 471 -1.29 10.86 22.44
C HIS A 471 -2.75 10.69 21.99
N LEU A 472 -2.98 10.21 20.75
CA LEU A 472 -4.31 10.06 20.14
C LEU A 472 -5.21 9.08 20.91
N ASN A 473 -4.70 7.90 21.30
CA ASN A 473 -5.53 6.90 21.98
C ASN A 473 -5.80 7.30 23.45
N ASN A 474 -4.89 8.06 24.06
CA ASN A 474 -5.15 8.76 25.32
C ASN A 474 -6.22 9.86 25.16
N TYR A 475 -6.13 10.70 24.11
CA TYR A 475 -7.13 11.73 23.79
C TYR A 475 -8.53 11.15 23.50
N VAL A 476 -8.63 10.04 22.77
CA VAL A 476 -9.92 9.35 22.54
C VAL A 476 -10.50 8.78 23.85
N THR A 477 -9.65 8.44 24.83
CA THR A 477 -10.13 8.14 26.18
C THR A 477 -10.65 9.40 26.87
N GLN A 478 -9.87 10.50 26.83
CA GLN A 478 -10.23 11.80 27.42
C GLN A 478 -11.53 12.41 26.86
N LEU A 479 -11.81 12.22 25.57
CA LEU A 479 -13.07 12.61 24.94
C LEU A 479 -14.26 11.97 25.67
N GLY A 480 -14.19 10.67 25.94
CA GLY A 480 -15.20 9.98 26.77
C GLY A 480 -15.30 10.56 28.18
N ILE A 481 -14.19 10.94 28.81
CA ILE A 481 -14.15 11.58 30.14
C ILE A 481 -14.77 12.99 30.15
N PHE A 482 -14.81 13.70 29.01
CA PHE A 482 -15.48 15.00 28.93
C PHE A 482 -17.01 14.89 28.93
N ASP A 483 -17.55 13.80 28.37
CA ASP A 483 -18.98 13.59 28.09
C ASP A 483 -19.68 12.74 29.18
N LEU A 484 -18.96 11.78 29.78
CA LEU A 484 -19.52 10.79 30.70
C LEU A 484 -19.45 11.21 32.19
N PRO A 485 -20.29 10.63 33.06
CA PRO A 485 -21.32 9.60 32.80
C PRO A 485 -22.60 10.14 32.14
N THR A 486 -23.44 9.24 31.65
CA THR A 486 -24.65 9.57 30.85
C THR A 486 -25.78 10.23 31.64
N ASP A 487 -25.69 10.23 32.98
CA ASP A 487 -26.56 10.96 33.90
C ASP A 487 -25.98 12.31 34.33
N SER A 488 -24.79 12.68 33.85
CA SER A 488 -24.19 13.98 34.15
C SER A 488 -24.94 15.13 33.46
N PRO A 489 -25.04 16.33 34.08
CA PRO A 489 -25.64 17.50 33.43
C PRO A 489 -24.89 18.03 32.19
N GLY A 490 -23.70 17.50 31.90
CA GLY A 490 -22.86 17.84 30.76
C GLY A 490 -22.90 16.84 29.60
N PHE A 491 -23.54 15.67 29.78
CA PHE A 491 -23.63 14.62 28.77
C PHE A 491 -24.39 15.09 27.52
N ILE A 492 -23.85 14.77 26.35
CA ILE A 492 -24.44 15.06 25.04
C ILE A 492 -24.94 13.75 24.44
N ASN A 493 -26.25 13.60 24.31
CA ASN A 493 -26.81 12.43 23.64
C ASN A 493 -26.38 12.42 22.16
N TYR A 494 -26.01 11.26 21.61
CA TYR A 494 -25.54 11.17 20.22
C TYR A 494 -26.55 11.69 19.18
N MET A 495 -27.85 11.65 19.49
CA MET A 495 -28.92 12.22 18.67
C MET A 495 -28.86 13.77 18.58
N GLN A 496 -28.10 14.42 19.47
CA GLN A 496 -27.87 15.87 19.47
C GLN A 496 -26.63 16.26 18.64
N PHE A 497 -25.69 15.37 18.34
CA PHE A 497 -24.51 15.72 17.53
C PHE A 497 -24.89 16.31 16.15
N PRO A 498 -25.89 15.80 15.41
CA PRO A 498 -26.36 16.42 14.17
C PRO A 498 -26.94 17.83 14.35
N VAL A 499 -27.43 18.19 15.53
CA VAL A 499 -27.90 19.56 15.83
C VAL A 499 -26.72 20.52 15.96
N ILE A 500 -25.64 20.07 16.62
CA ILE A 500 -24.37 20.83 16.66
C ILE A 500 -23.84 21.01 15.25
N GLY A 501 -23.73 19.92 14.47
CA GLY A 501 -23.23 19.96 13.10
C GLY A 501 -24.06 20.82 12.15
N GLN A 502 -25.40 20.81 12.27
CA GLN A 502 -26.28 21.71 11.52
C GLN A 502 -26.04 23.18 11.87
N GLU A 503 -25.91 23.51 13.16
CA GLU A 503 -25.63 24.88 13.61
C GLU A 503 -24.21 25.34 13.22
N VAL A 504 -23.23 24.43 13.22
CA VAL A 504 -21.87 24.67 12.69
C VAL A 504 -21.91 24.95 11.20
N ILE A 505 -22.58 24.15 10.38
CA ILE A 505 -22.77 24.46 8.95
C ILE A 505 -23.45 25.83 8.79
N ARG A 506 -24.53 26.09 9.53
CA ARG A 506 -25.30 27.35 9.48
C ARG A 506 -24.48 28.61 9.83
N GLN A 507 -23.41 28.46 10.60
CA GLN A 507 -22.48 29.56 10.93
C GLN A 507 -21.22 29.58 10.05
N CYS A 508 -20.69 28.42 9.65
CA CYS A 508 -19.33 28.26 9.13
C CYS A 508 -19.22 27.90 7.65
N ASP A 509 -20.33 27.54 6.96
CA ASP A 509 -20.35 27.34 5.49
C ASP A 509 -19.72 28.55 4.77
N LYS A 510 -20.20 29.75 5.11
CA LYS A 510 -19.74 31.02 4.52
C LYS A 510 -18.33 31.48 4.94
N ALA A 511 -17.57 30.68 5.69
CA ALA A 511 -16.21 31.04 6.11
C ALA A 511 -15.19 31.05 4.96
N ASP A 512 -15.43 30.28 3.87
CA ASP A 512 -14.58 30.33 2.66
C ASP A 512 -15.00 31.41 1.65
N GLY A 513 -16.21 31.97 1.81
CA GLY A 513 -16.84 32.98 0.96
C GLY A 513 -17.98 32.47 0.07
N VAL A 514 -18.20 31.15 0.00
CA VAL A 514 -19.30 30.49 -0.73
C VAL A 514 -20.41 30.08 0.26
N LEU A 515 -21.59 29.73 -0.23
CA LEU A 515 -22.67 29.16 0.60
C LEU A 515 -23.23 27.93 -0.14
N ASP A 516 -22.66 26.75 0.13
CA ASP A 516 -23.03 25.50 -0.54
C ASP A 516 -23.23 24.29 0.40
N GLY A 517 -23.25 24.54 1.71
CA GLY A 517 -23.44 23.55 2.76
C GLY A 517 -22.15 22.79 3.12
N ILE A 518 -20.97 23.32 2.79
CA ILE A 518 -19.68 22.66 3.00
C ILE A 518 -18.74 23.61 3.75
N VAL A 519 -18.42 23.28 5.00
CA VAL A 519 -17.46 24.04 5.81
C VAL A 519 -16.03 23.77 5.30
N SER A 520 -15.60 24.48 4.26
CA SER A 520 -14.23 24.31 3.71
C SER A 520 -13.15 25.02 4.53
N ALA A 521 -13.53 25.99 5.37
CA ALA A 521 -12.60 26.82 6.14
C ALA A 521 -13.01 26.98 7.62
N PRO A 522 -13.11 25.89 8.41
CA PRO A 522 -13.53 25.93 9.81
C PRO A 522 -12.66 26.86 10.66
N GLN A 523 -11.37 26.98 10.36
CA GLN A 523 -10.41 27.85 11.05
C GLN A 523 -10.63 29.36 10.80
N LEU A 524 -11.49 29.73 9.85
CA LEU A 524 -11.95 31.11 9.62
C LEU A 524 -13.33 31.39 10.25
N CYS A 525 -13.97 30.39 10.88
CA CYS A 525 -15.26 30.53 11.52
C CYS A 525 -15.14 30.91 13.00
N ASN A 526 -15.73 32.03 13.39
CA ASN A 526 -15.92 32.39 14.79
C ASN A 526 -17.28 31.85 15.30
N PHE A 527 -17.30 30.59 15.72
CA PHE A 527 -18.54 29.88 16.09
C PHE A 527 -19.13 30.37 17.42
N ASP A 528 -20.34 30.93 17.37
CA ASP A 528 -21.12 31.34 18.54
C ASP A 528 -21.88 30.15 19.14
N PHE A 529 -21.24 29.49 20.10
CA PHE A 529 -21.83 28.46 20.97
C PHE A 529 -23.12 28.91 21.67
N GLY A 530 -23.34 30.21 21.86
CA GLY A 530 -24.55 30.76 22.48
C GLY A 530 -25.82 30.47 21.69
N LYS A 531 -25.72 30.15 20.38
CA LYS A 531 -26.84 29.74 19.53
C LYS A 531 -27.36 28.33 19.81
N LEU A 532 -26.56 27.46 20.44
CA LEU A 532 -26.97 26.14 20.89
C LEU A 532 -27.86 26.20 22.15
N ARG A 533 -27.83 27.31 22.89
CA ARG A 533 -28.36 27.38 24.27
C ARG A 533 -29.88 27.35 24.34
N CYS A 534 -30.42 26.63 25.32
CA CYS A 534 -31.84 26.69 25.69
C CYS A 534 -32.24 28.06 26.26
N GLY A 535 -33.45 28.53 25.92
CA GLY A 535 -34.04 29.74 26.49
C GLY A 535 -35.13 30.37 25.63
N ALA A 536 -35.80 31.38 26.16
CA ALA A 536 -36.74 32.20 25.40
C ALA A 536 -35.98 32.92 24.26
N GLY A 537 -36.50 32.80 23.02
CA GLY A 537 -35.83 33.32 21.83
C GLY A 537 -34.71 32.43 21.27
N SER A 538 -34.51 31.22 21.78
CA SER A 538 -33.67 30.22 21.08
C SER A 538 -34.34 29.80 19.77
N ALA A 539 -33.53 29.56 18.72
CA ALA A 539 -34.01 29.05 17.43
C ALA A 539 -34.19 27.52 17.42
N LEU A 540 -33.65 26.83 18.43
CA LEU A 540 -33.76 25.38 18.61
C LEU A 540 -34.98 25.01 19.45
N SER A 541 -35.57 23.84 19.21
CA SER A 541 -36.64 23.32 20.06
C SER A 541 -36.12 23.02 21.48
N PRO A 542 -37.02 22.95 22.50
CA PRO A 542 -36.64 22.52 23.85
C PRO A 542 -36.00 21.13 23.95
N SER A 543 -36.13 20.31 22.90
CA SER A 543 -35.52 18.97 22.77
C SER A 543 -34.21 18.94 21.98
N ALA A 544 -33.84 20.05 21.32
CA ALA A 544 -32.65 20.16 20.47
C ALA A 544 -31.63 21.18 21.03
N CYS A 545 -32.06 22.08 21.92
CA CYS A 545 -31.17 23.03 22.59
C CYS A 545 -30.31 22.37 23.70
N PHE A 546 -29.29 23.10 24.15
CA PHE A 546 -28.26 22.62 25.08
C PHE A 546 -28.25 23.44 26.38
N SER A 547 -27.90 22.79 27.48
CA SER A 547 -27.59 23.44 28.75
C SER A 547 -26.25 24.18 28.69
N ASN A 548 -26.00 25.12 29.61
CA ASN A 548 -24.67 25.75 29.72
C ASN A 548 -23.58 24.69 29.97
N THR A 549 -23.85 23.67 30.79
CA THR A 549 -22.90 22.61 31.12
C THR A 549 -22.57 21.75 29.88
N GLN A 550 -23.58 21.40 29.08
CA GLN A 550 -23.38 20.70 27.80
C GLN A 550 -22.58 21.57 26.82
N ILE A 551 -22.81 22.88 26.77
CA ILE A 551 -22.02 23.80 25.95
C ILE A 551 -20.54 23.82 26.38
N GLU A 552 -20.24 23.74 27.68
CA GLU A 552 -18.85 23.58 28.14
C GLU A 552 -18.26 22.20 27.78
N THR A 553 -19.06 21.12 27.71
CA THR A 553 -18.63 19.84 27.13
C THR A 553 -18.28 19.97 25.64
N VAL A 554 -19.16 20.57 24.84
CA VAL A 554 -18.93 20.82 23.40
C VAL A 554 -17.63 21.63 23.18
N LYS A 555 -17.39 22.67 24.00
CA LYS A 555 -16.14 23.45 23.95
C LYS A 555 -14.89 22.62 24.25
N LYS A 556 -14.93 21.71 25.22
CA LYS A 556 -13.79 20.80 25.52
C LYS A 556 -13.49 19.83 24.39
N ILE A 557 -14.50 19.42 23.62
CA ILE A 557 -14.34 18.50 22.48
C ILE A 557 -13.60 19.20 21.32
N TYR A 558 -13.96 20.45 20.99
CA TYR A 558 -13.25 21.24 19.97
C TYR A 558 -11.92 21.83 20.43
N GLY A 559 -11.79 22.14 21.72
CA GLY A 559 -10.58 22.71 22.32
C GLY A 559 -9.44 21.70 22.38
N ASP A 560 -8.20 22.20 22.31
CA ASP A 560 -7.02 21.36 22.48
C ASP A 560 -6.96 20.82 23.92
N TRP A 561 -6.61 19.54 24.06
CA TRP A 561 -6.44 18.90 25.35
C TRP A 561 -5.12 19.34 25.96
N LEU A 562 -5.22 20.09 27.06
CA LEU A 562 -4.09 20.48 27.90
C LEU A 562 -4.04 19.62 29.16
N SER A 563 -2.83 19.43 29.70
CA SER A 563 -2.61 18.82 31.01
C SER A 563 -3.08 19.76 32.14
N ARG A 564 -3.11 19.24 33.38
CA ARG A 564 -3.34 20.03 34.60
C ARG A 564 -2.32 21.15 34.84
N THR A 565 -1.16 21.13 34.17
CA THR A 565 -0.14 22.20 34.21
C THR A 565 -0.20 23.15 33.01
N GLY A 566 -1.13 22.95 32.07
CA GLY A 566 -1.27 23.75 30.85
C GLY A 566 -0.37 23.31 29.69
N GLU A 567 0.28 22.16 29.79
CA GLU A 567 1.05 21.54 28.71
C GLU A 567 0.13 21.05 27.59
N PHE A 568 0.48 21.27 26.33
CA PHE A 568 -0.27 20.73 25.19
C PHE A 568 -0.09 19.22 25.10
N LEU A 569 -1.18 18.46 25.19
CA LEU A 569 -1.17 17.00 25.06
C LEU A 569 -1.67 16.57 23.68
N TYR A 570 -2.84 17.02 23.25
CA TYR A 570 -3.34 16.72 21.90
C TYR A 570 -4.32 17.77 21.39
N THR A 571 -4.55 17.80 20.08
CA THR A 571 -5.42 18.81 19.47
C THR A 571 -6.89 18.38 19.42
N GLY A 572 -7.79 19.34 19.61
CA GLY A 572 -9.23 19.10 19.69
C GLY A 572 -9.88 18.82 18.34
N MET A 573 -11.12 18.33 18.33
CA MET A 573 -11.90 18.08 17.12
C MET A 573 -12.06 19.33 16.23
N THR A 574 -12.24 19.11 14.94
CA THR A 574 -12.48 20.17 13.94
C THR A 574 -13.98 20.51 13.87
N LEU A 575 -14.33 21.78 13.69
CA LEU A 575 -15.70 22.16 13.29
C LEU A 575 -16.06 21.47 11.97
N SER A 576 -17.27 20.95 11.86
CA SER A 576 -17.81 20.06 10.81
C SER A 576 -17.64 18.56 11.03
N SER A 577 -16.96 18.11 12.10
CA SER A 577 -16.77 16.68 12.42
C SER A 577 -17.91 16.03 13.21
N GLU A 578 -18.91 16.82 13.62
CA GLU A 578 -19.92 16.45 14.63
C GLU A 578 -20.77 15.25 14.19
N PHE A 579 -21.06 15.19 12.89
CA PHE A 579 -21.82 14.09 12.29
C PHE A 579 -21.13 12.72 12.37
N GLN A 580 -19.82 12.67 12.69
CA GLN A 580 -19.06 11.43 12.88
C GLN A 580 -18.64 11.19 14.36
N TRP A 581 -18.92 12.12 15.29
CA TRP A 581 -18.55 11.98 16.71
C TRP A 581 -19.07 10.71 17.39
N TYR A 582 -20.14 10.09 16.88
CA TYR A 582 -20.64 8.79 17.33
C TYR A 582 -19.58 7.65 17.25
N THR A 583 -18.47 7.87 16.55
CA THR A 583 -17.33 6.93 16.45
C THR A 583 -16.46 6.93 17.72
N VAL A 584 -16.52 8.00 18.52
CA VAL A 584 -15.68 8.21 19.72
C VAL A 584 -16.45 8.68 20.97
N LEU A 585 -17.69 9.16 20.83
CA LEU A 585 -18.55 9.75 21.86
C LEU A 585 -19.97 9.16 21.85
N GLY A 586 -20.79 9.47 22.86
CA GLY A 586 -22.22 9.11 22.88
C GLY A 586 -22.55 7.66 23.29
N GLY A 587 -21.55 6.89 23.72
CA GLY A 587 -21.74 5.59 24.37
C GLY A 587 -22.02 5.71 25.88
N THR A 588 -22.01 4.59 26.60
CA THR A 588 -22.09 4.55 28.09
C THR A 588 -20.73 4.42 28.78
N ALA A 589 -19.66 4.25 28.00
CA ALA A 589 -18.26 4.20 28.41
C ALA A 589 -17.39 4.76 27.26
N PRO A 590 -16.14 5.19 27.50
CA PRO A 590 -15.23 5.60 26.42
C PRO A 590 -15.03 4.47 25.42
N THR A 591 -14.88 4.79 24.13
CA THR A 591 -14.88 3.79 23.05
C THR A 591 -13.65 2.86 23.10
N PRO A 592 -13.71 1.65 22.50
CA PRO A 592 -12.60 0.70 22.49
C PRO A 592 -11.29 1.25 21.91
N PHE A 593 -11.35 2.21 20.98
CA PHE A 593 -10.17 2.92 20.47
C PHE A 593 -9.40 3.65 21.58
N GLY A 594 -10.08 4.15 22.62
CA GLY A 594 -9.47 4.74 23.81
C GLY A 594 -9.27 3.71 24.92
N VAL A 595 -10.35 3.26 25.57
CA VAL A 595 -10.27 2.42 26.77
C VAL A 595 -9.66 1.03 26.50
N GLY A 596 -9.82 0.49 25.29
CA GLY A 596 -9.17 -0.76 24.90
C GLY A 596 -7.65 -0.62 24.79
N TYR A 597 -7.15 0.55 24.39
CA TYR A 597 -5.71 0.84 24.40
C TYR A 597 -5.18 0.92 25.84
N GLN A 598 -5.90 1.62 26.73
CA GLN A 598 -5.56 1.65 28.17
C GLN A 598 -5.45 0.22 28.73
N ARG A 599 -6.47 -0.61 28.49
CA ARG A 599 -6.58 -1.97 29.00
C ARG A 599 -5.55 -2.93 28.40
N TYR A 600 -5.62 -3.17 27.09
CA TYR A 600 -4.92 -4.29 26.46
C TYR A 600 -3.51 -3.94 25.95
N PHE A 601 -3.21 -2.66 25.77
CA PHE A 601 -1.89 -2.21 25.31
C PHE A 601 -1.06 -1.58 26.42
N LEU A 602 -1.63 -0.63 27.17
CA LEU A 602 -0.88 0.25 28.06
C LEU A 602 -0.65 -0.35 29.44
N TYR A 603 -1.72 -0.66 30.17
CA TYR A 603 -1.67 -1.23 31.52
C TYR A 603 -1.66 -2.77 31.54
N ASN A 604 -2.03 -3.41 30.42
CA ASN A 604 -2.10 -4.87 30.28
C ASN A 604 -3.04 -5.51 31.33
N ASP A 605 -4.17 -4.86 31.56
CA ASP A 605 -5.21 -5.19 32.53
C ASP A 605 -6.58 -5.08 31.81
N PRO A 606 -7.34 -6.17 31.64
CA PRO A 606 -8.63 -6.15 30.95
C PRO A 606 -9.72 -5.39 31.71
N ASP A 607 -9.61 -5.32 33.03
CA ASP A 607 -10.64 -4.78 33.93
C ASP A 607 -10.39 -3.31 34.31
N TRP A 608 -9.22 -2.77 33.95
CA TRP A 608 -8.76 -1.41 34.26
C TRP A 608 -9.89 -0.36 34.18
N PRO A 609 -10.16 0.40 35.26
CA PRO A 609 -11.33 1.27 35.35
C PRO A 609 -11.08 2.62 34.68
N TRP A 610 -11.86 2.93 33.63
CA TRP A 610 -11.73 4.18 32.87
C TRP A 610 -11.96 5.44 33.71
N GLN A 611 -12.69 5.32 34.83
CA GLN A 611 -12.89 6.39 35.80
C GLN A 611 -11.59 6.83 36.51
N SER A 612 -10.50 6.05 36.40
CA SER A 612 -9.17 6.42 36.89
C SER A 612 -8.30 7.17 35.88
N PHE A 613 -8.80 7.37 34.65
CA PHE A 613 -8.06 8.06 33.58
C PHE A 613 -7.67 9.49 33.97
N ASN A 614 -6.45 9.87 33.64
CA ASN A 614 -5.92 11.24 33.79
C ASN A 614 -4.72 11.46 32.85
N ASP A 615 -4.31 12.71 32.70
CA ASP A 615 -3.21 13.17 31.82
C ASP A 615 -1.88 12.40 31.96
N SER A 616 -1.56 11.84 33.13
CA SER A 616 -0.32 11.05 33.30
C SER A 616 -0.27 9.77 32.45
N ALA A 617 -1.40 9.31 31.92
CA ALA A 617 -1.45 8.18 30.98
C ALA A 617 -0.72 8.47 29.64
N VAL A 618 -0.57 9.75 29.26
CA VAL A 618 0.23 10.17 28.09
C VAL A 618 1.72 9.93 28.35
N GLN A 619 2.25 10.52 29.42
CA GLN A 619 3.65 10.35 29.84
C GLN A 619 4.00 8.88 30.13
N PHE A 620 3.03 8.09 30.60
CA PHE A 620 3.18 6.64 30.75
C PHE A 620 3.26 5.92 29.39
N ALA A 621 2.49 6.34 28.38
CA ALA A 621 2.55 5.77 27.03
C ALA A 621 3.86 6.10 26.31
N GLU A 622 4.26 7.38 26.30
CA GLU A 622 5.54 7.84 25.73
C GLU A 622 6.73 7.06 26.31
N LYS A 623 6.76 6.88 27.65
CA LYS A 623 7.86 6.22 28.36
C LYS A 623 7.98 4.73 28.06
N HIS A 624 6.88 4.03 27.79
CA HIS A 624 6.89 2.57 27.63
C HIS A 624 6.85 2.12 26.16
N ASP A 625 6.41 2.98 25.23
CA ASP A 625 6.32 2.71 23.77
C ASP A 625 5.84 1.29 23.43
N VAL A 626 4.75 0.86 24.09
CA VAL A 626 4.27 -0.54 24.22
C VAL A 626 3.95 -1.27 22.90
N SER A 627 4.04 -0.57 21.78
CA SER A 627 3.85 -1.10 20.42
C SER A 627 4.90 -0.61 19.42
N ARG A 628 5.70 0.41 19.75
CA ARG A 628 6.63 1.06 18.82
C ARG A 628 5.94 1.67 17.60
N ALA A 629 4.66 2.02 17.74
CA ALA A 629 3.76 2.41 16.66
C ALA A 629 3.85 3.89 16.26
N THR A 630 4.18 4.77 17.21
CA THR A 630 4.18 6.23 17.00
C THR A 630 5.18 6.65 15.93
N ALA A 631 4.73 7.50 15.02
CA ALA A 631 5.43 7.98 13.84
C ALA A 631 5.80 9.47 13.97
N ALA A 632 6.34 9.88 15.11
CA ALA A 632 6.64 11.27 15.46
C ALA A 632 8.06 11.75 15.05
N GLN A 633 8.74 11.10 14.10
CA GLN A 633 10.05 11.58 13.62
C GLN A 633 9.87 12.55 12.44
N TYR A 634 10.08 13.83 12.71
CA TYR A 634 9.80 14.92 11.76
C TYR A 634 10.92 15.17 10.72
N ASP A 635 12.19 14.89 11.05
CA ASP A 635 13.26 14.94 10.04
C ASP A 635 13.30 13.66 9.20
N ILE A 636 12.54 13.68 8.11
CA ILE A 636 12.57 12.63 7.08
C ILE A 636 13.56 12.96 5.94
N SER A 637 14.67 13.66 6.24
CA SER A 637 15.73 14.00 5.29
C SER A 637 16.27 12.81 4.50
N ALA A 638 16.35 11.61 5.09
CA ALA A 638 16.80 10.42 4.39
C ALA A 638 15.86 10.03 3.23
N PHE A 639 14.55 10.18 3.43
CA PHE A 639 13.52 9.98 2.41
C PHE A 639 13.55 11.08 1.34
N LYS A 640 13.69 12.36 1.75
CA LYS A 640 13.85 13.50 0.81
C LYS A 640 15.08 13.33 -0.08
N LYS A 641 16.25 12.98 0.50
CA LYS A 641 17.55 12.87 -0.20
C LYS A 641 17.57 11.81 -1.31
N ARG A 642 16.80 10.73 -1.17
CA ARG A 642 16.65 9.69 -2.21
C ARG A 642 15.53 9.98 -3.23
N GLY A 643 14.89 11.14 -3.15
CA GLY A 643 13.85 11.57 -4.08
C GLY A 643 12.43 11.09 -3.74
N GLY A 644 12.21 10.50 -2.56
CA GLY A 644 10.89 10.01 -2.13
C GLY A 644 9.84 11.13 -2.06
N LYS A 645 8.56 10.77 -2.23
CA LYS A 645 7.39 11.68 -2.19
C LYS A 645 6.35 11.27 -1.16
N VAL A 646 5.72 12.24 -0.50
CA VAL A 646 4.58 12.05 0.42
C VAL A 646 3.42 12.92 -0.06
N LEU A 647 2.32 12.27 -0.45
CA LEU A 647 1.04 12.90 -0.71
C LEU A 647 0.13 12.53 0.47
N MET A 648 -0.03 13.47 1.40
CA MET A 648 -0.87 13.29 2.58
C MET A 648 -2.23 13.95 2.37
N TYR A 649 -3.29 13.38 2.94
CA TYR A 649 -4.63 13.96 2.89
C TYR A 649 -5.40 13.75 4.20
N HIS A 650 -6.38 14.60 4.49
CA HIS A 650 -7.24 14.48 5.68
C HIS A 650 -8.64 15.05 5.41
N GLY A 651 -9.69 14.34 5.85
CA GLY A 651 -11.04 14.88 5.89
C GLY A 651 -11.19 16.03 6.88
N VAL A 652 -11.79 17.14 6.45
CA VAL A 652 -12.07 18.30 7.34
C VAL A 652 -13.19 17.97 8.33
N ALA A 653 -14.06 17.02 7.98
CA ALA A 653 -15.15 16.52 8.81
C ALA A 653 -14.81 15.18 9.50
N ASP A 654 -13.52 14.85 9.67
CA ASP A 654 -13.06 13.64 10.37
C ASP A 654 -13.41 13.71 11.87
N GLY A 655 -14.29 12.82 12.31
CA GLY A 655 -14.75 12.70 13.69
C GLY A 655 -14.14 11.53 14.47
N LEU A 656 -13.06 10.92 13.97
CA LEU A 656 -12.29 9.88 14.67
C LEU A 656 -10.84 10.33 14.92
N VAL A 657 -10.19 10.92 13.93
CA VAL A 657 -8.84 11.51 14.05
C VAL A 657 -8.95 13.00 13.77
N PRO A 658 -8.63 13.91 14.72
CA PRO A 658 -8.72 15.34 14.47
C PRO A 658 -7.87 15.80 13.28
N THR A 659 -8.49 16.52 12.33
CA THR A 659 -7.82 17.06 11.11
C THR A 659 -6.57 17.86 11.44
N LYS A 660 -6.69 18.71 12.47
CA LYS A 660 -5.62 19.54 13.04
C LYS A 660 -4.38 18.72 13.40
N GLY A 661 -4.51 17.43 13.73
CA GLY A 661 -3.40 16.54 14.04
C GLY A 661 -2.47 16.30 12.84
N SER A 662 -2.99 16.36 11.60
CA SER A 662 -2.14 16.29 10.40
C SER A 662 -1.56 17.64 10.00
N GLU A 663 -2.24 18.74 10.30
CA GLU A 663 -1.65 20.08 10.23
C GLU A 663 -0.49 20.22 11.20
N LEU A 664 -0.65 19.74 12.45
CA LEU A 664 0.40 19.67 13.46
C LEU A 664 1.61 18.86 12.99
N TYR A 665 1.39 17.67 12.41
CA TYR A 665 2.47 16.85 11.86
C TYR A 665 3.21 17.54 10.70
N TYR A 666 2.48 18.14 9.76
CA TYR A 666 3.06 18.89 8.65
C TYR A 666 3.85 20.10 9.13
N ASN A 667 3.33 20.84 10.12
CA ASN A 667 3.98 22.02 10.69
C ASN A 667 5.21 21.66 11.55
N ARG A 668 5.19 20.56 12.33
CA ARG A 668 6.38 20.03 13.02
C ARG A 668 7.44 19.54 12.02
N THR A 669 7.04 18.96 10.89
CA THR A 669 7.94 18.59 9.77
C THR A 669 8.55 19.82 9.08
N LEU A 670 7.76 20.88 8.86
CA LEU A 670 8.23 22.16 8.31
C LEU A 670 9.24 22.84 9.25
N GLN A 671 9.03 22.77 10.56
CA GLN A 671 9.96 23.27 11.57
C GLN A 671 11.27 22.46 11.60
N ALA A 672 11.20 21.13 11.52
CA ALA A 672 12.37 20.26 11.57
C ALA A 672 13.23 20.31 10.28
N MET A 673 12.59 20.41 9.10
CA MET A 673 13.28 20.32 7.80
C MET A 673 13.46 21.66 7.08
N GLY A 674 12.87 22.74 7.60
CA GLY A 674 12.95 24.08 7.00
C GLY A 674 12.05 24.27 5.77
N PRO A 675 12.10 25.45 5.12
CA PRO A 675 11.30 25.75 3.94
C PRO A 675 11.63 24.81 2.76
N GLY A 676 10.65 24.61 1.87
CA GLY A 676 10.79 23.68 0.74
C GLY A 676 10.48 22.22 1.10
N ILE A 677 9.63 21.95 2.10
CA ILE A 677 9.04 20.60 2.23
C ILE A 677 8.07 20.29 1.09
N GLY A 678 7.38 21.30 0.54
CA GLY A 678 6.42 21.18 -0.57
C GLY A 678 6.97 20.58 -1.88
N ASP A 679 8.29 20.48 -2.01
CA ASP A 679 8.98 19.81 -3.14
C ASP A 679 8.86 18.28 -3.07
N PHE A 680 8.60 17.73 -1.88
CA PHE A 680 8.56 16.29 -1.63
C PHE A 680 7.42 15.82 -0.71
N PHE A 681 6.84 16.69 0.12
CA PHE A 681 5.75 16.40 1.04
C PHE A 681 4.67 17.47 0.90
N ARG A 682 3.46 17.08 0.49
CA ARG A 682 2.26 17.94 0.38
C ARG A 682 1.10 17.34 1.16
N LEU A 683 0.40 18.19 1.93
CA LEU A 683 -0.84 17.85 2.63
C LEU A 683 -2.03 18.45 1.87
N PHE A 684 -3.11 17.68 1.70
CA PHE A 684 -4.36 18.08 1.07
C PHE A 684 -5.53 17.95 2.07
N LEU A 685 -6.11 19.06 2.49
CA LEU A 685 -7.33 19.04 3.30
C LEU A 685 -8.56 18.86 2.40
N VAL A 686 -9.52 18.04 2.84
CA VAL A 686 -10.68 17.62 2.06
C VAL A 686 -11.99 18.11 2.72
N PRO A 687 -12.52 19.28 2.33
CA PRO A 687 -13.77 19.84 2.83
C PRO A 687 -14.92 18.82 2.84
N GLY A 688 -15.63 18.70 3.97
CA GLY A 688 -16.79 17.84 4.12
C GLY A 688 -16.56 16.32 4.00
N MET A 689 -15.34 15.84 3.74
CA MET A 689 -15.02 14.41 3.82
C MET A 689 -14.83 13.99 5.28
N LEU A 690 -15.36 12.82 5.63
CA LEU A 690 -15.21 12.17 6.93
C LEU A 690 -13.86 11.44 7.05
N HIS A 691 -13.71 10.60 8.08
CA HIS A 691 -12.55 9.71 8.23
C HIS A 691 -12.31 8.84 6.99
N CYS A 692 -11.20 9.12 6.30
CA CYS A 692 -10.72 8.47 5.07
C CYS A 692 -11.59 8.59 3.80
N LEU A 693 -12.92 8.52 3.93
CA LEU A 693 -13.86 8.39 2.82
C LEU A 693 -15.25 8.93 3.20
N GLY A 694 -16.11 9.09 2.20
CA GLY A 694 -17.52 9.45 2.39
C GLY A 694 -17.76 10.87 2.90
N THR A 695 -19.05 11.22 2.98
CA THR A 695 -19.53 12.54 3.42
C THR A 695 -20.99 12.45 3.87
N VAL A 696 -21.43 13.42 4.67
CA VAL A 696 -22.85 13.63 5.06
C VAL A 696 -23.47 14.87 4.39
N VAL A 697 -22.66 15.66 3.66
CA VAL A 697 -23.07 16.82 2.86
C VAL A 697 -22.78 16.53 1.39
N ASN A 698 -23.15 17.40 0.45
CA ASN A 698 -22.87 17.16 -0.98
C ASN A 698 -21.41 17.50 -1.38
N ALA A 699 -20.44 17.21 -0.50
CA ALA A 699 -19.04 17.55 -0.71
C ALA A 699 -18.33 16.56 -1.66
N PRO A 700 -17.45 17.05 -2.56
CA PRO A 700 -16.56 16.18 -3.33
C PRO A 700 -15.48 15.56 -2.43
N TRP A 701 -15.55 14.24 -2.24
CA TRP A 701 -14.68 13.49 -1.34
C TRP A 701 -13.89 12.38 -2.05
N TYR A 702 -14.33 11.92 -3.23
CA TYR A 702 -13.70 10.81 -3.93
C TYR A 702 -12.59 11.30 -4.87
N PHE A 703 -11.38 10.78 -4.68
CA PHE A 703 -10.21 11.03 -5.52
C PHE A 703 -9.29 9.78 -5.61
N ALA A 704 -9.91 8.59 -5.57
CA ALA A 704 -9.28 7.27 -5.65
C ALA A 704 -8.20 6.99 -4.58
N ALA A 705 -8.36 7.56 -3.39
CA ALA A 705 -7.47 7.28 -2.26
C ALA A 705 -7.80 5.95 -1.56
N TRP A 706 -7.02 5.57 -0.55
CA TRP A 706 -7.14 4.29 0.17
C TRP A 706 -8.57 4.06 0.69
N SER A 707 -9.07 2.84 0.49
CA SER A 707 -10.42 2.34 0.79
C SER A 707 -11.58 3.05 0.09
N GLN A 708 -11.39 4.23 -0.51
CA GLN A 708 -12.46 4.97 -1.21
C GLN A 708 -13.10 4.15 -2.32
N ALA A 709 -12.32 3.39 -3.09
CA ALA A 709 -12.85 2.53 -4.15
C ALA A 709 -13.78 1.43 -3.60
N SER A 710 -13.45 0.86 -2.44
CA SER A 710 -14.18 -0.27 -1.84
C SER A 710 -15.64 0.03 -1.49
N VAL A 711 -15.98 1.29 -1.24
CA VAL A 711 -17.36 1.73 -0.97
C VAL A 711 -18.18 2.03 -2.23
N LEU A 712 -17.58 1.94 -3.43
CA LEU A 712 -18.31 1.98 -4.71
C LEU A 712 -18.62 0.59 -5.27
N GLY A 713 -17.84 -0.43 -4.91
CA GLY A 713 -17.99 -1.79 -5.41
C GLY A 713 -16.78 -2.68 -5.12
N THR A 714 -16.90 -3.97 -5.43
CA THR A 714 -15.82 -4.97 -5.25
C THR A 714 -14.87 -5.07 -6.43
N ASP A 715 -15.18 -4.41 -7.55
CA ASP A 715 -14.36 -4.28 -8.76
C ASP A 715 -13.98 -2.82 -9.10
N ALA A 716 -14.30 -1.88 -8.21
CA ALA A 716 -14.05 -0.47 -8.42
C ALA A 716 -12.57 -0.10 -8.27
N TRP A 717 -12.07 0.77 -9.15
CA TRP A 717 -10.71 1.32 -9.10
C TRP A 717 -10.59 2.62 -9.92
N SER A 718 -9.65 3.48 -9.52
CA SER A 718 -9.48 4.86 -10.03
C SER A 718 -10.75 5.71 -9.82
N VAL A 719 -10.82 6.91 -10.42
CA VAL A 719 -12.04 7.73 -10.41
C VAL A 719 -12.92 7.34 -11.61
N PRO A 720 -14.17 6.89 -11.38
CA PRO A 720 -15.12 6.63 -12.46
C PRO A 720 -15.30 7.86 -13.37
N GLY A 721 -14.98 7.70 -14.65
CA GLY A 721 -15.00 8.77 -15.66
C GLY A 721 -13.70 9.60 -15.78
N PHE A 722 -12.81 9.55 -14.79
CA PHE A 722 -11.65 10.45 -14.69
C PHE A 722 -10.36 9.71 -14.32
N LYS A 723 -9.91 8.80 -15.20
CA LYS A 723 -8.72 7.95 -14.98
C LYS A 723 -7.41 8.69 -15.31
N ASP A 724 -7.19 9.80 -14.62
CA ASP A 724 -6.07 10.71 -14.87
C ASP A 724 -5.48 11.30 -13.58
N ALA A 725 -4.23 11.78 -13.67
CA ALA A 725 -3.44 12.28 -12.54
C ALA A 725 -3.91 13.64 -11.96
N ARG A 726 -5.00 14.22 -12.47
CA ARG A 726 -5.64 15.42 -11.89
C ARG A 726 -6.79 15.05 -10.96
N HIS A 727 -7.45 13.90 -11.14
CA HIS A 727 -8.56 13.46 -10.29
C HIS A 727 -8.20 12.31 -9.34
N ASP A 728 -7.20 11.50 -9.71
CA ASP A 728 -6.78 10.29 -8.99
C ASP A 728 -5.46 10.54 -8.24
N ALA A 729 -5.48 10.43 -6.91
CA ALA A 729 -4.29 10.71 -6.09
C ALA A 729 -3.16 9.67 -6.22
N LEU A 730 -3.46 8.42 -6.59
CA LEU A 730 -2.42 7.43 -6.83
C LEU A 730 -1.72 7.69 -8.17
N LEU A 731 -2.48 8.06 -9.21
CA LEU A 731 -1.91 8.53 -10.48
C LEU A 731 -1.16 9.88 -10.32
N ALA A 732 -1.65 10.79 -9.47
CA ALA A 732 -0.95 12.04 -9.14
C ALA A 732 0.40 11.79 -8.45
N LEU A 733 0.43 10.88 -7.47
CA LEU A 733 1.65 10.47 -6.78
C LEU A 733 2.65 9.77 -7.72
N MET A 734 2.15 8.96 -8.67
CA MET A 734 2.97 8.37 -9.73
C MET A 734 3.58 9.44 -10.65
N ASP A 735 2.80 10.41 -11.13
CA ASP A 735 3.33 11.48 -12.00
C ASP A 735 4.35 12.38 -11.26
N TRP A 736 4.20 12.56 -9.96
CA TRP A 736 5.17 13.28 -9.13
C TRP A 736 6.47 12.48 -8.92
N THR A 737 6.35 11.19 -8.58
CA THR A 737 7.49 10.31 -8.29
C THR A 737 8.30 9.96 -9.55
N GLU A 738 7.64 9.71 -10.68
CA GLU A 738 8.27 9.19 -11.90
C GLU A 738 8.62 10.27 -12.92
N LYS A 739 7.92 11.41 -12.89
CA LYS A 739 8.02 12.48 -13.91
C LYS A 739 8.27 13.86 -13.31
N GLY A 740 8.45 13.95 -11.99
CA GLY A 740 8.70 15.21 -11.26
C GLY A 740 7.52 16.18 -11.19
N ARG A 741 6.32 15.79 -11.65
CA ARG A 741 5.15 16.67 -11.72
C ARG A 741 4.40 16.70 -10.40
N ALA A 742 4.72 17.66 -9.55
CA ALA A 742 4.02 17.82 -8.27
C ALA A 742 2.54 18.20 -8.48
N PRO A 743 1.59 17.62 -7.72
CA PRO A 743 0.17 17.97 -7.83
C PRO A 743 -0.10 19.35 -7.23
N GLU A 744 -0.35 20.36 -8.07
CA GLU A 744 -0.79 21.70 -7.62
C GLU A 744 -2.29 21.73 -7.24
N GLU A 745 -3.08 20.77 -7.74
CA GLU A 745 -4.45 20.48 -7.30
C GLU A 745 -4.77 18.99 -7.51
N ILE A 746 -5.77 18.46 -6.79
CA ILE A 746 -6.38 17.15 -7.04
C ILE A 746 -7.91 17.33 -7.03
N VAL A 747 -8.60 17.07 -8.14
CA VAL A 747 -10.04 17.32 -8.26
C VAL A 747 -10.84 16.16 -7.68
N ALA A 748 -11.31 16.34 -6.45
CA ALA A 748 -12.25 15.42 -5.82
C ALA A 748 -13.64 15.50 -6.48
N THR A 749 -14.37 14.41 -6.43
CA THR A 749 -15.68 14.20 -7.08
C THR A 749 -16.74 13.68 -6.10
N THR A 750 -18.01 14.02 -6.35
CA THR A 750 -19.18 13.33 -5.80
C THR A 750 -20.31 13.26 -6.84
N TRP A 751 -21.29 12.39 -6.61
CA TRP A 751 -22.31 11.97 -7.59
C TRP A 751 -23.74 12.24 -7.10
N THR A 752 -24.70 12.30 -8.02
CA THR A 752 -26.11 12.68 -7.75
C THR A 752 -26.78 11.76 -6.73
N SER A 753 -26.45 10.47 -6.79
CA SER A 753 -26.74 9.48 -5.76
C SER A 753 -25.42 9.11 -5.08
N PRO A 754 -25.31 9.25 -3.74
CA PRO A 754 -24.09 8.91 -3.01
C PRO A 754 -23.61 7.49 -3.30
N TYR A 755 -22.30 7.34 -3.53
CA TYR A 755 -21.64 6.06 -3.84
C TYR A 755 -22.09 5.37 -5.15
N VAL A 756 -22.89 6.02 -6.01
CA VAL A 756 -23.37 5.45 -7.29
C VAL A 756 -22.87 6.30 -8.47
N PRO A 757 -21.70 5.98 -9.06
CA PRO A 757 -21.08 6.83 -10.08
C PRO A 757 -21.87 6.96 -11.38
N SER A 758 -22.68 5.96 -11.71
CA SER A 758 -23.59 5.96 -12.87
C SER A 758 -24.74 6.98 -12.75
N SER A 759 -24.96 7.59 -11.58
CA SER A 759 -25.93 8.68 -11.39
C SER A 759 -25.44 10.05 -11.88
N GLY A 760 -24.23 10.12 -12.45
CA GLY A 760 -23.63 11.36 -12.95
C GLY A 760 -22.97 12.19 -11.85
N VAL A 761 -22.02 13.04 -12.25
CA VAL A 761 -21.30 13.95 -11.33
C VAL A 761 -22.26 15.02 -10.83
N LEU A 762 -22.33 15.18 -9.50
CA LEU A 762 -23.09 16.24 -8.84
C LEU A 762 -22.23 17.50 -8.64
N GLN A 763 -20.97 17.30 -8.20
CA GLN A 763 -20.08 18.39 -7.79
C GLN A 763 -18.62 17.92 -7.83
N GLN A 764 -17.72 18.82 -8.23
CA GLN A 764 -16.26 18.64 -8.21
C GLN A 764 -15.56 19.89 -7.64
N ARG A 765 -14.51 19.69 -6.84
CA ARG A 765 -13.72 20.76 -6.21
C ARG A 765 -12.23 20.39 -6.25
N PRO A 766 -11.33 21.30 -6.66
CA PRO A 766 -9.90 21.06 -6.53
C PRO A 766 -9.51 21.09 -5.05
N LEU A 767 -8.88 20.04 -4.58
CA LEU A 767 -8.15 19.97 -3.32
C LEU A 767 -6.79 20.65 -3.52
N CYS A 768 -6.35 21.43 -2.55
CA CYS A 768 -5.17 22.29 -2.67
C CYS A 768 -4.04 21.87 -1.71
N PRO A 769 -2.77 22.04 -2.09
CA PRO A 769 -1.64 21.76 -1.22
C PRO A 769 -1.55 22.81 -0.11
N TYR A 770 -1.74 22.37 1.12
CA TYR A 770 -1.71 23.17 2.34
C TYR A 770 -0.40 24.00 2.45
N PRO A 771 -0.48 25.30 2.84
CA PRO A 771 -1.64 25.99 3.39
C PRO A 771 -2.60 26.63 2.35
N LYS A 772 -2.41 26.40 1.04
CA LYS A 772 -3.34 26.95 0.02
C LYS A 772 -4.73 26.33 0.19
N MET A 773 -5.77 27.10 -0.12
CA MET A 773 -7.16 26.67 -0.07
C MET A 773 -7.86 26.81 -1.43
N ALA A 774 -8.90 25.99 -1.65
CA ALA A 774 -9.75 26.10 -2.81
C ALA A 774 -10.61 27.37 -2.70
N LYS A 775 -10.38 28.36 -3.56
CA LYS A 775 -11.16 29.60 -3.60
C LYS A 775 -11.93 29.73 -4.90
N TRP A 776 -13.24 29.86 -4.82
CA TRP A 776 -14.11 30.14 -5.98
C TRP A 776 -13.74 31.49 -6.62
N ASN A 777 -13.88 31.58 -7.94
CA ASN A 777 -13.44 32.74 -8.72
C ASN A 777 -14.42 33.92 -8.70
N GLY A 778 -15.57 33.80 -8.02
CA GLY A 778 -16.64 34.82 -8.02
C GLY A 778 -17.58 34.76 -9.23
N VAL A 779 -17.33 33.83 -10.16
CA VAL A 779 -18.10 33.63 -11.40
C VAL A 779 -18.16 32.16 -11.79
N GLY A 780 -19.25 31.75 -12.45
CA GLY A 780 -19.52 30.37 -12.85
C GLY A 780 -20.02 29.48 -11.70
N ASP A 781 -20.61 28.34 -12.03
CA ASP A 781 -21.17 27.40 -11.05
C ASP A 781 -20.11 26.92 -10.03
N VAL A 782 -20.42 27.04 -8.75
CA VAL A 782 -19.63 26.56 -7.61
C VAL A 782 -19.42 25.04 -7.65
N LYS A 783 -20.25 24.30 -8.39
CA LYS A 783 -20.14 22.85 -8.54
C LYS A 783 -19.07 22.38 -9.52
N VAL A 784 -18.52 23.28 -10.32
CA VAL A 784 -17.57 22.97 -11.40
C VAL A 784 -16.16 23.37 -10.99
N ALA A 785 -15.25 22.38 -10.86
CA ALA A 785 -13.88 22.59 -10.40
C ALA A 785 -13.09 23.67 -11.19
N ALA A 786 -13.39 23.86 -12.48
CA ALA A 786 -12.76 24.89 -13.31
C ALA A 786 -13.06 26.35 -12.85
N ASN A 787 -14.06 26.56 -11.98
CA ASN A 787 -14.42 27.85 -11.40
C ASN A 787 -13.73 28.13 -10.05
N TRP A 788 -12.81 27.26 -9.62
CA TRP A 788 -12.03 27.40 -8.39
C TRP A 788 -10.53 27.51 -8.70
N ARG A 789 -9.75 28.11 -7.80
CA ARG A 789 -8.28 28.11 -7.86
C ARG A 789 -7.70 27.94 -6.46
N CYS A 790 -6.58 27.22 -6.35
CA CYS A 790 -5.79 27.19 -5.12
C CYS A 790 -5.12 28.56 -4.88
N LYS A 791 -5.36 29.15 -3.71
CA LYS A 791 -4.84 30.45 -3.28
C LYS A 791 -4.33 30.37 -1.85
#